data_AF-A0A7M7IYM9-F1
#
_entry.id   AF-A0A7M7IYM9-F1
#
_cell.length_a   1.000
_cell.length_b   1.000
_cell.length_c   1.000
_cell.angle_alpha   90.00
_cell.angle_beta   90.00
_cell.angle_gamma   90.00
#
_symmetry.space_group_name_H-M   'P 1'
#
loop_
_entity.id
_entity.type
_entity.pdbx_description
1 polymer ?
#
loop_
_entity_poly.entity_id
_entity_poly.type
_entity_poly.pdbx_seq_one_letter_code
_entity_poly.pdbx_strand_id
1 'polypeptide(L)'
;MRYRYIRMCSRVVCLSLLLLQIVSFAHGQCSVPTNLALQQRSPVFLGFNNFFKYPHAKNTKELSFDWYEDRLLYCPGGTLSMSIAGQPDVSLNPVDSDPYLLPPVVRCLSGDKFILQSENGYEQKVSLDQFKCSEYPVAISYYHFEGNSPKQCSNLNGNIGVIVNLGFVIDAPAEKSLAVIQLCYEDARATTIWSHHILSPAASGRVVFKTSKNDAIRWDFEPGHVFEGLKMKKLYKACEEAEAFGRLLKDPVMEQLELKDYYGNQITDERLLQPSQIEELKDELKVAVERYIYWNTTNHADNTMLVKGHLAPRADFFYLVEERSTFFFSNALPMWHTINGGHWLEMEKWVRKLANKKECFLDVWTGGLRTMKIHGKLINLGQRLTERKMGASASVIPVVPVPEILFKIVRCQALNEAIVFLAINDPLLELDGMDAEEHIHCIKDYQLCRLLKAHWYLPDNTRKGFTYCCEYHDFINHPVAQEISIPIEQMPPDVQPLIRDASDLLRVKRNIHLTSVARTPDMAVMLSSRLAILILLAAAHCGICAEAKCRIDLNKDVTASSPLFLSIGSLEPIYPERSSPQLLTFNSGQKHLLYCPGGQITRFERTTNSSTELAKCLDGKSFSSVPYHNLEYSFDQVACSKNPSPVTRSNNRHKCSSDGVLVEIGYQVKDSGFQRTIQVCHSRNLATTSWAHSTIRGAIGGSKVFRDAGAPTFSKGQFFENVVMNKVYPRNHQVATFANIFNQDKSLVERYLPSTGPSKNYLVRGHLVARADQFYYAEQYSTYSYLNVLPMWQSVNNGNWKSVESMVRRTASVIGDLEVYTGGLGILQLSGKEIYLSHDRHDSLKLLVPVPKLLFKLAYSPTLHQALVFVTVNNPYLTDSDIRSNDLRICRQEHQSCRSTQFDKTNEGFTYCCLHEDFVSSDAANLLTLPLTLRNVAPLRLY
;
A
#
# COMPACT_ATOMS: atom_id res chain seq x y z
N MET A 1 -22.41 -37.78 -69.89
CA MET A 1 -21.45 -37.06 -69.00
C MET A 1 -22.08 -36.02 -68.08
N ARG A 2 -23.17 -35.31 -68.44
CA ARG A 2 -23.80 -34.30 -67.56
C ARG A 2 -24.50 -34.82 -66.28
N TYR A 3 -24.95 -36.07 -66.25
CA TYR A 3 -25.63 -36.63 -65.05
C TYR A 3 -24.69 -37.12 -63.93
N ARG A 4 -23.41 -37.40 -64.21
CA ARG A 4 -22.43 -37.79 -63.18
C ARG A 4 -21.86 -36.57 -62.42
N TYR A 5 -21.81 -35.41 -63.07
CA TYR A 5 -21.34 -34.16 -62.45
C TYR A 5 -22.31 -33.60 -61.40
N ILE A 6 -23.62 -33.73 -61.62
CA ILE A 6 -24.63 -33.20 -60.70
C ILE A 6 -24.70 -34.02 -59.38
N ARG A 7 -24.45 -35.35 -59.42
CA ARG A 7 -24.37 -36.17 -58.22
C ARG A 7 -23.07 -36.00 -57.41
N MET A 8 -21.95 -35.67 -58.05
CA MET A 8 -20.71 -35.31 -57.33
C MET A 8 -20.78 -33.93 -56.70
N CYS A 9 -21.31 -32.92 -57.40
CA CYS A 9 -21.53 -31.59 -56.80
C CYS A 9 -22.50 -31.64 -55.63
N SER A 10 -23.57 -32.43 -55.69
CA SER A 10 -24.53 -32.54 -54.58
C SER A 10 -23.94 -33.24 -53.35
N ARG A 11 -23.06 -34.24 -53.51
CA ARG A 11 -22.35 -34.87 -52.38
C ARG A 11 -21.25 -33.99 -51.79
N VAL A 12 -20.51 -33.24 -52.61
CA VAL A 12 -19.49 -32.30 -52.14
C VAL A 12 -20.15 -31.11 -51.44
N VAL A 13 -21.26 -30.58 -51.97
CA VAL A 13 -22.02 -29.50 -51.33
C VAL A 13 -22.70 -29.97 -50.04
N CYS A 14 -23.22 -31.20 -49.97
CA CYS A 14 -23.70 -31.77 -48.71
C CYS A 14 -22.56 -31.98 -47.70
N LEU A 15 -21.39 -32.50 -48.10
CA LEU A 15 -20.23 -32.61 -47.19
C LEU A 15 -19.74 -31.24 -46.73
N SER A 16 -19.76 -30.24 -47.62
CA SER A 16 -19.35 -28.86 -47.32
C SER A 16 -20.34 -28.17 -46.39
N LEU A 17 -21.65 -28.39 -46.57
CA LEU A 17 -22.70 -27.87 -45.69
C LEU A 17 -22.73 -28.61 -44.35
N LEU A 18 -22.39 -29.90 -44.31
CA LEU A 18 -22.22 -30.66 -43.09
C LEU A 18 -20.95 -30.20 -42.34
N LEU A 19 -19.84 -29.95 -43.05
CA LEU A 19 -18.63 -29.34 -42.50
C LEU A 19 -18.87 -27.89 -42.04
N LEU A 20 -19.63 -27.08 -42.77
CA LEU A 20 -20.03 -25.74 -42.35
C LEU A 20 -21.00 -25.76 -41.17
N GLN A 21 -21.89 -26.75 -41.06
CA GLN A 21 -22.72 -26.95 -39.87
C GLN A 21 -21.87 -27.43 -38.69
N ILE A 22 -20.96 -28.38 -38.86
CA ILE A 22 -20.03 -28.83 -37.83
C ILE A 22 -19.12 -27.68 -37.37
N VAL A 23 -18.65 -26.84 -38.30
CA VAL A 23 -17.88 -25.62 -38.00
C VAL A 23 -18.76 -24.55 -37.35
N SER A 24 -20.06 -24.45 -37.68
CA SER A 24 -21.00 -23.54 -37.00
C SER A 24 -21.38 -24.01 -35.59
N PHE A 25 -21.40 -25.32 -35.34
CA PHE A 25 -21.61 -25.92 -34.02
C PHE A 25 -20.34 -25.87 -33.15
N ALA A 26 -19.15 -25.85 -33.76
CA ALA A 26 -17.86 -25.77 -33.05
C ALA A 26 -17.53 -24.40 -32.40
N HIS A 27 -18.41 -23.40 -32.48
CA HIS A 27 -18.18 -22.06 -31.92
C HIS A 27 -19.15 -21.70 -30.78
N GLY A 28 -19.93 -22.65 -30.26
CA GLY A 28 -20.79 -22.44 -29.10
C GLY A 28 -19.99 -22.37 -27.80
N GLN A 29 -19.33 -21.25 -27.52
CA GLN A 29 -18.70 -21.02 -26.22
C GLN A 29 -19.73 -20.48 -25.22
N CYS A 30 -19.67 -20.96 -23.98
CA CYS A 30 -20.40 -20.34 -22.89
C CYS A 30 -19.51 -19.35 -22.18
N SER A 31 -20.09 -18.22 -21.80
CA SER A 31 -19.40 -17.20 -21.02
C SER A 31 -20.22 -16.84 -19.79
N VAL A 32 -19.55 -16.83 -18.64
CA VAL A 32 -20.17 -16.52 -17.36
C VAL A 32 -19.45 -15.32 -16.78
N PRO A 33 -20.15 -14.17 -16.64
CA PRO A 33 -19.57 -13.00 -16.02
C PRO A 33 -19.04 -13.31 -14.62
N THR A 34 -17.81 -12.91 -14.31
CA THR A 34 -17.19 -13.22 -13.01
C THR A 34 -17.87 -12.49 -11.86
N ASN A 35 -18.55 -11.37 -12.09
CA ASN A 35 -19.42 -10.74 -11.08
C ASN A 35 -20.68 -11.57 -10.75
N LEU A 36 -21.08 -12.52 -11.60
CA LEU A 36 -22.15 -13.48 -11.32
C LEU A 36 -21.58 -14.74 -10.66
N ALA A 37 -20.45 -15.27 -11.16
CA ALA A 37 -19.80 -16.46 -10.60
C ALA A 37 -19.11 -16.20 -9.24
N LEU A 38 -18.81 -14.94 -8.91
CA LEU A 38 -18.14 -14.52 -7.67
C LEU A 38 -19.05 -13.70 -6.76
N GLN A 39 -20.37 -13.94 -6.72
CA GLN A 39 -21.17 -13.39 -5.62
C GLN A 39 -20.91 -14.19 -4.35
N GLN A 40 -21.19 -13.60 -3.19
CA GLN A 40 -20.84 -14.19 -1.89
C GLN A 40 -21.52 -15.55 -1.62
N ARG A 41 -22.58 -15.87 -2.36
CA ARG A 41 -23.34 -17.13 -2.30
C ARG A 41 -23.49 -17.77 -3.69
N SER A 42 -22.54 -17.50 -4.59
CA SER A 42 -22.50 -18.19 -5.88
C SER A 42 -21.84 -19.55 -5.74
N PRO A 43 -22.31 -20.56 -6.48
CA PRO A 43 -21.60 -21.83 -6.59
C PRO A 43 -20.28 -21.67 -7.36
N VAL A 44 -19.36 -22.61 -7.15
CA VAL A 44 -18.08 -22.70 -7.86
C VAL A 44 -18.13 -23.80 -8.92
N PHE A 45 -17.37 -23.61 -10.00
CA PHE A 45 -17.22 -24.59 -11.08
C PHE A 45 -15.95 -25.40 -10.86
N LEU A 46 -16.11 -26.71 -10.71
CA LEU A 46 -15.00 -27.64 -10.55
C LEU A 46 -14.92 -28.56 -11.78
N GLY A 47 -13.69 -28.90 -12.18
CA GLY A 47 -13.45 -30.07 -13.02
C GLY A 47 -13.68 -31.36 -12.24
N PHE A 48 -13.76 -32.49 -12.93
CA PHE A 48 -13.88 -33.81 -12.30
C PHE A 48 -12.63 -34.22 -11.50
N ASN A 49 -11.52 -33.50 -11.66
CA ASN A 49 -10.34 -33.59 -10.81
C ASN A 49 -10.39 -32.62 -9.61
N ASN A 50 -11.56 -32.06 -9.31
CA ASN A 50 -11.82 -31.05 -8.28
C ASN A 50 -11.01 -29.75 -8.46
N PHE A 51 -10.46 -29.50 -9.65
CA PHE A 51 -9.74 -28.26 -9.93
C PHE A 51 -10.70 -27.13 -10.30
N PHE A 52 -10.50 -25.95 -9.73
CA PHE A 52 -11.31 -24.78 -10.04
C PHE A 52 -11.20 -24.37 -11.51
N LYS A 53 -12.32 -24.01 -12.13
CA LYS A 53 -12.31 -23.29 -13.40
C LYS A 53 -11.86 -21.85 -13.14
N TYR A 54 -10.81 -21.39 -13.80
CA TYR A 54 -10.37 -19.98 -13.73
C TYR A 54 -10.67 -19.25 -15.03
N PRO A 55 -10.83 -17.92 -14.99
CA PRO A 55 -10.92 -17.15 -16.23
C PRO A 55 -9.54 -17.06 -16.89
N HIS A 56 -9.52 -16.67 -18.15
CA HIS A 56 -8.27 -16.48 -18.88
C HIS A 56 -7.45 -15.33 -18.28
N ALA A 57 -6.12 -15.47 -18.21
CA ALA A 57 -5.22 -14.49 -17.59
C ALA A 57 -5.36 -13.06 -18.17
N LYS A 58 -5.61 -12.97 -19.48
CA LYS A 58 -5.83 -11.72 -20.22
C LYS A 58 -7.28 -11.19 -20.17
N ASN A 59 -8.24 -12.01 -19.74
CA ASN A 59 -9.65 -11.64 -19.62
C ASN A 59 -10.27 -12.23 -18.35
N THR A 60 -10.10 -11.57 -17.21
CA THR A 60 -10.59 -12.04 -15.91
C THR A 60 -12.04 -11.62 -15.61
N LYS A 61 -12.74 -11.05 -16.58
CA LYS A 61 -14.14 -10.60 -16.43
C LYS A 61 -15.16 -11.72 -16.65
N GLU A 62 -14.74 -12.81 -17.27
CA GLU A 62 -15.63 -13.89 -17.70
C GLU A 62 -14.94 -15.25 -17.58
N LEU A 63 -15.69 -16.26 -17.12
CA LEU A 63 -15.30 -17.67 -17.21
C LEU A 63 -15.78 -18.20 -18.56
N SER A 64 -14.85 -18.66 -19.39
CA SER A 64 -15.15 -19.23 -20.71
C SER A 64 -15.15 -20.75 -20.63
N PHE A 65 -16.19 -21.37 -21.17
CA PHE A 65 -16.33 -22.82 -21.27
C PHE A 65 -16.34 -23.22 -22.74
N ASP A 66 -15.57 -24.25 -23.07
CA ASP A 66 -15.59 -24.85 -24.38
C ASP A 66 -16.95 -25.50 -24.65
N TRP A 67 -17.29 -25.60 -25.92
CA TRP A 67 -18.52 -26.26 -26.32
C TRP A 67 -18.56 -27.68 -25.76
N TYR A 68 -19.68 -28.06 -25.13
CA TYR A 68 -19.84 -29.37 -24.49
C TYR A 68 -18.90 -29.64 -23.31
N GLU A 69 -18.28 -28.61 -22.73
CA GLU A 69 -17.49 -28.73 -21.50
C GLU A 69 -18.40 -29.02 -20.29
N ASP A 70 -18.16 -30.15 -19.63
CA ASP A 70 -18.86 -30.57 -18.41
C ASP A 70 -18.12 -30.06 -17.16
N ARG A 71 -18.87 -29.49 -16.21
CA ARG A 71 -18.35 -29.01 -14.93
C ARG A 71 -19.29 -29.34 -13.78
N LEU A 72 -18.71 -29.62 -12.63
CA LEU A 72 -19.42 -29.79 -11.37
C LEU A 72 -19.76 -28.41 -10.81
N LEU A 73 -21.02 -28.23 -10.40
CA LEU A 73 -21.49 -27.03 -9.74
C LEU A 73 -21.62 -27.30 -8.23
N TYR A 74 -20.83 -26.58 -7.42
CA TYR A 74 -20.69 -26.92 -6.01
C TYR A 74 -20.85 -25.70 -5.09
N CYS A 75 -21.50 -25.89 -3.94
CA CYS A 75 -21.71 -24.86 -2.91
C CYS A 75 -20.89 -25.20 -1.64
N PRO A 76 -19.75 -24.53 -1.40
CA PRO A 76 -18.90 -24.83 -0.25
C PRO A 76 -19.60 -24.55 1.08
N GLY A 77 -19.95 -25.59 1.83
CA GLY A 77 -20.57 -25.43 3.15
C GLY A 77 -22.06 -25.06 3.13
N GLY A 78 -22.78 -25.27 2.02
CA GLY A 78 -24.21 -25.02 1.95
C GLY A 78 -24.92 -25.89 0.92
N THR A 79 -26.21 -25.66 0.73
CA THR A 79 -27.01 -26.35 -0.28
C THR A 79 -27.09 -25.54 -1.56
N LEU A 80 -26.97 -26.22 -2.70
CA LEU A 80 -27.21 -25.65 -4.01
C LEU A 80 -28.72 -25.64 -4.26
N SER A 81 -29.29 -24.45 -4.41
CA SER A 81 -30.69 -24.27 -4.81
C SER A 81 -30.79 -23.67 -6.20
N MET A 82 -31.89 -23.98 -6.88
CA MET A 82 -32.26 -23.44 -8.17
C MET A 82 -33.62 -22.76 -8.11
N SER A 83 -33.68 -21.50 -8.53
CA SER A 83 -34.91 -20.71 -8.62
C SER A 83 -35.58 -20.91 -9.98
N ILE A 84 -36.85 -21.31 -9.97
CA ILE A 84 -37.70 -21.40 -11.17
C ILE A 84 -38.81 -20.35 -11.06
N ALA A 85 -39.00 -19.56 -12.12
CA ALA A 85 -40.01 -18.48 -12.11
C ALA A 85 -41.41 -19.03 -11.81
N GLY A 86 -42.02 -18.54 -10.72
CA GLY A 86 -43.36 -18.95 -10.28
C GLY A 86 -43.42 -20.23 -9.43
N GLN A 87 -42.27 -20.79 -9.02
CA GLN A 87 -42.18 -21.95 -8.14
C GLN A 87 -41.25 -21.67 -6.94
N PRO A 88 -41.40 -22.41 -5.82
CA PRO A 88 -40.42 -22.36 -4.73
C PRO A 88 -39.05 -22.87 -5.20
N ASP A 89 -37.98 -22.37 -4.59
CA ASP A 89 -36.61 -22.81 -4.89
C ASP A 89 -36.48 -24.33 -4.68
N VAL A 90 -35.88 -25.00 -5.67
CA VAL A 90 -35.65 -26.45 -5.63
C VAL A 90 -34.22 -26.70 -5.17
N SER A 91 -34.06 -27.49 -4.11
CA SER A 91 -32.74 -27.97 -3.70
C SER A 91 -32.24 -29.01 -4.71
N LEU A 92 -31.02 -28.79 -5.21
CA LEU A 92 -30.35 -29.69 -6.16
C LEU A 92 -29.27 -30.55 -5.49
N ASN A 93 -29.12 -30.45 -4.17
CA ASN A 93 -28.24 -31.34 -3.44
C ASN A 93 -28.75 -32.78 -3.52
N PRO A 94 -27.83 -33.77 -3.52
CA PRO A 94 -28.19 -35.17 -3.35
C PRO A 94 -29.10 -35.35 -2.14
N VAL A 95 -30.21 -36.06 -2.34
CA VAL A 95 -31.07 -36.49 -1.23
C VAL A 95 -30.23 -37.40 -0.32
N ASP A 96 -30.34 -37.22 1.00
CA ASP A 96 -29.56 -37.82 2.11
C ASP A 96 -29.31 -39.35 2.08
N SER A 97 -29.74 -40.09 1.05
CA SER A 97 -29.62 -41.54 0.95
C SER A 97 -28.37 -42.07 0.22
N ASP A 98 -27.58 -41.24 -0.48
CA ASP A 98 -26.38 -41.72 -1.19
C ASP A 98 -25.19 -40.73 -1.16
N PRO A 99 -24.15 -40.99 -0.36
CA PRO A 99 -22.94 -40.15 -0.27
C PRO A 99 -22.00 -40.26 -1.50
N TYR A 100 -22.38 -41.03 -2.52
CA TYR A 100 -21.62 -41.16 -3.78
C TYR A 100 -22.13 -40.28 -4.93
N LEU A 101 -23.15 -39.46 -4.70
CA LEU A 101 -23.72 -38.59 -5.71
C LEU A 101 -22.84 -37.35 -5.93
N LEU A 102 -22.19 -37.29 -7.09
CA LEU A 102 -21.42 -36.14 -7.54
C LEU A 102 -22.28 -34.86 -7.54
N PRO A 103 -21.69 -33.68 -7.28
CA PRO A 103 -22.39 -32.42 -7.43
C PRO A 103 -23.03 -32.29 -8.82
N PRO A 104 -24.13 -31.54 -8.97
CA PRO A 104 -24.82 -31.45 -10.25
C PRO A 104 -23.89 -31.01 -11.39
N VAL A 105 -23.98 -31.72 -12.52
CA VAL A 105 -23.16 -31.45 -13.70
C VAL A 105 -23.87 -30.46 -14.60
N VAL A 106 -23.17 -29.39 -14.95
CA VAL A 106 -23.58 -28.45 -15.98
C VAL A 106 -22.73 -28.62 -17.23
N ARG A 107 -23.40 -28.69 -18.38
CA ARG A 107 -22.78 -28.79 -19.71
C ARG A 107 -22.95 -27.50 -20.49
N CYS A 108 -21.86 -26.98 -21.04
CA CYS A 108 -21.92 -25.79 -21.88
C CYS A 108 -22.59 -26.06 -23.25
N LEU A 109 -23.53 -25.19 -23.65
CA LEU A 109 -24.09 -25.14 -25.00
C LEU A 109 -23.63 -23.92 -25.81
N SER A 110 -24.08 -22.72 -25.47
CA SER A 110 -23.73 -21.46 -26.16
C SER A 110 -24.25 -20.25 -25.38
N GLY A 111 -23.46 -19.19 -25.29
CA GLY A 111 -23.83 -17.94 -24.62
C GLY A 111 -23.86 -18.10 -23.10
N ASP A 112 -24.99 -17.85 -22.46
CA ASP A 112 -25.22 -18.01 -21.02
C ASP A 112 -25.99 -19.30 -20.66
N LYS A 113 -26.22 -20.18 -21.65
CA LYS A 113 -27.09 -21.34 -21.51
C LYS A 113 -26.30 -22.61 -21.23
N PHE A 114 -26.69 -23.29 -20.16
CA PHE A 114 -26.15 -24.57 -19.73
C PHE A 114 -27.25 -25.63 -19.75
N ILE A 115 -26.86 -26.89 -19.87
CA ILE A 115 -27.72 -28.03 -19.55
C ILE A 115 -27.33 -28.54 -18.17
N LEU A 116 -28.29 -28.54 -17.25
CA LEU A 116 -28.18 -29.31 -16.02
C LEU A 116 -28.53 -30.76 -16.33
N GLN A 117 -27.60 -31.68 -16.07
CA GLN A 117 -27.86 -33.12 -16.15
C GLN A 117 -28.28 -33.64 -14.78
N SER A 118 -29.52 -34.14 -14.70
CA SER A 118 -30.02 -34.83 -13.51
C SER A 118 -29.53 -36.28 -13.44
N GLU A 119 -29.58 -36.88 -12.25
CA GLU A 119 -29.22 -38.28 -11.98
C GLU A 119 -30.01 -39.29 -12.86
N ASN A 120 -31.22 -38.93 -13.27
CA ASN A 120 -32.09 -39.77 -14.10
C ASN A 120 -31.87 -39.59 -15.61
N GLY A 121 -30.84 -38.83 -16.02
CA GLY A 121 -30.52 -38.56 -17.43
C GLY A 121 -31.41 -37.50 -18.10
N TYR A 122 -32.29 -36.84 -17.36
CA TYR A 122 -33.05 -35.69 -17.88
C TYR A 122 -32.17 -34.45 -17.97
N GLU A 123 -32.22 -33.80 -19.13
CA GLU A 123 -31.50 -32.57 -19.44
C GLU A 123 -32.43 -31.36 -19.34
N GLN A 124 -32.10 -30.42 -18.46
CA GLN A 124 -32.83 -29.15 -18.33
C GLN A 124 -31.96 -27.98 -18.74
N LYS A 125 -32.48 -27.10 -19.61
CA LYS A 125 -31.81 -25.84 -19.94
C LYS A 125 -31.92 -24.87 -18.78
N VAL A 126 -30.78 -24.38 -18.31
CA VAL A 126 -30.65 -23.51 -17.14
C VAL A 126 -29.76 -22.31 -17.48
N SER A 127 -29.96 -21.23 -16.74
CA SER A 127 -29.07 -20.07 -16.70
C SER A 127 -28.46 -19.95 -15.31
N LEU A 128 -27.23 -19.47 -15.23
CA LEU A 128 -26.47 -19.54 -13.98
C LEU A 128 -26.95 -18.60 -12.88
N ASP A 129 -27.68 -17.55 -13.22
CA ASP A 129 -28.37 -16.66 -12.27
C ASP A 129 -29.51 -17.35 -11.50
N GLN A 130 -29.93 -18.54 -11.95
CA GLN A 130 -30.92 -19.36 -11.28
C GLN A 130 -30.33 -20.11 -10.08
N PHE A 131 -29.00 -20.26 -9.98
CA PHE A 131 -28.36 -21.03 -8.91
C PHE A 131 -27.85 -20.15 -7.77
N LYS A 132 -28.08 -20.60 -6.54
CA LYS A 132 -27.58 -19.93 -5.33
C LYS A 132 -27.20 -20.95 -4.28
N CYS A 133 -26.22 -20.58 -3.45
CA CYS A 133 -25.89 -21.30 -2.24
C CYS A 133 -26.72 -20.77 -1.06
N SER A 134 -27.21 -21.68 -0.21
CA SER A 134 -27.96 -21.31 0.99
C SER A 134 -27.11 -20.54 2.01
N GLU A 135 -25.83 -20.88 2.10
CA GLU A 135 -24.88 -20.37 3.09
C GLU A 135 -23.66 -19.67 2.46
N TYR A 136 -22.90 -18.96 3.30
CA TYR A 136 -21.61 -18.41 2.91
C TYR A 136 -20.54 -19.51 2.88
N PRO A 137 -19.55 -19.43 1.98
CA PRO A 137 -18.53 -20.47 1.86
C PRO A 137 -17.78 -20.69 3.18
N VAL A 138 -17.73 -21.92 3.70
CA VAL A 138 -16.95 -22.23 4.92
C VAL A 138 -15.70 -23.02 4.54
N ALA A 139 -14.54 -22.55 4.99
CA ALA A 139 -13.30 -23.30 4.88
C ALA A 139 -13.08 -24.12 6.16
N ILE A 140 -12.49 -25.30 6.03
CA ILE A 140 -12.15 -26.19 7.13
C ILE A 140 -10.66 -26.53 7.11
N SER A 141 -10.16 -26.99 8.26
CA SER A 141 -8.82 -27.53 8.43
C SER A 141 -8.94 -29.00 8.83
N TYR A 142 -8.17 -29.89 8.20
CA TYR A 142 -8.23 -31.33 8.45
C TYR A 142 -6.88 -32.00 8.17
N TYR A 143 -6.60 -33.13 8.82
CA TYR A 143 -5.43 -33.94 8.50
C TYR A 143 -5.60 -34.61 7.14
N HIS A 144 -4.53 -34.68 6.37
CA HIS A 144 -4.47 -35.58 5.23
C HIS A 144 -4.13 -36.97 5.74
N PHE A 145 -4.99 -37.95 5.49
CA PHE A 145 -4.78 -39.34 5.94
C PHE A 145 -4.13 -40.19 4.86
N GLU A 146 -3.24 -41.08 5.27
CA GLU A 146 -2.71 -42.17 4.45
C GLU A 146 -3.01 -43.49 5.19
N GLY A 147 -4.04 -44.20 4.74
CA GLY A 147 -4.67 -45.26 5.53
C GLY A 147 -5.36 -44.69 6.77
N ASN A 148 -5.14 -45.31 7.95
CA ASN A 148 -5.80 -44.93 9.20
C ASN A 148 -5.01 -43.89 10.04
N SER A 149 -4.00 -43.24 9.48
CA SER A 149 -3.15 -42.30 10.22
C SER A 149 -2.85 -41.04 9.41
N PRO A 150 -2.65 -39.88 10.08
CA PRO A 150 -2.23 -38.66 9.39
C PRO A 150 -0.92 -38.89 8.64
N LYS A 151 -0.91 -38.50 7.36
CA LYS A 151 0.29 -38.52 6.52
C LYS A 151 1.36 -37.65 7.15
N GLN A 152 2.55 -38.20 7.25
CA GLN A 152 3.71 -37.50 7.82
C GLN A 152 4.45 -36.74 6.70
N CYS A 153 5.04 -35.61 7.05
CA CYS A 153 6.14 -35.04 6.26
C CYS A 153 7.46 -35.44 6.91
N SER A 154 8.36 -36.05 6.12
CA SER A 154 9.58 -36.68 6.61
C SER A 154 10.79 -36.19 5.84
N ASN A 155 11.89 -35.93 6.55
CA ASN A 155 13.19 -35.62 5.94
C ASN A 155 14.13 -36.83 6.10
N LEU A 156 15.40 -36.63 5.76
CA LEU A 156 16.46 -37.64 5.92
C LEU A 156 16.64 -38.14 7.36
N ASN A 157 16.15 -37.39 8.36
CA ASN A 157 16.27 -37.70 9.79
C ASN A 157 14.97 -38.25 10.41
N GLY A 158 13.92 -38.48 9.61
CA GLY A 158 12.65 -39.05 10.05
C GLY A 158 11.46 -38.09 9.91
N ASN A 159 10.37 -38.38 10.62
CA ASN A 159 9.14 -37.58 10.59
C ASN A 159 9.35 -36.27 11.34
N ILE A 160 9.04 -35.15 10.68
CA ILE A 160 9.19 -33.81 11.26
C ILE A 160 7.86 -33.08 11.44
N GLY A 161 6.77 -33.64 10.90
CA GLY A 161 5.45 -33.06 11.05
C GLY A 161 4.38 -33.89 10.35
N VAL A 162 3.17 -33.33 10.34
CA VAL A 162 1.96 -33.91 9.75
C VAL A 162 1.42 -33.04 8.62
N ILE A 163 0.85 -33.68 7.61
CA ILE A 163 0.23 -32.97 6.50
C ILE A 163 -1.17 -32.51 6.90
N VAL A 164 -1.39 -31.20 6.83
CA VAL A 164 -2.66 -30.53 7.13
C VAL A 164 -3.17 -29.86 5.86
N ASN A 165 -4.43 -30.07 5.54
CA ASN A 165 -5.09 -29.42 4.42
C ASN A 165 -6.04 -28.33 4.93
N LEU A 166 -6.08 -27.21 4.23
CA LEU A 166 -7.05 -26.14 4.40
C LEU A 166 -7.87 -26.04 3.12
N GLY A 167 -9.19 -26.06 3.22
CA GLY A 167 -10.04 -26.19 2.05
C GLY A 167 -11.50 -26.42 2.40
N PHE A 168 -12.20 -27.28 1.68
CA PHE A 168 -13.63 -27.54 1.90
C PHE A 168 -14.02 -28.97 1.49
N VAL A 169 -15.15 -29.44 2.02
CA VAL A 169 -15.64 -30.82 1.85
C VAL A 169 -16.50 -30.94 0.61
N ILE A 170 -16.00 -31.54 -0.47
CA ILE A 170 -16.83 -31.73 -1.68
C ILE A 170 -17.89 -32.81 -1.43
N ASP A 171 -17.49 -33.97 -0.88
CA ASP A 171 -18.37 -35.08 -0.50
C ASP A 171 -17.92 -35.67 0.84
N ALA A 172 -18.85 -36.26 1.60
CA ALA A 172 -18.49 -37.09 2.76
C ALA A 172 -18.11 -38.51 2.28
N PRO A 173 -17.03 -39.13 2.79
CA PRO A 173 -16.16 -38.70 3.88
C PRO A 173 -15.00 -37.79 3.47
N ALA A 174 -14.33 -37.19 4.46
CA ALA A 174 -13.29 -36.15 4.33
C ALA A 174 -12.15 -36.44 3.34
N GLU A 175 -11.96 -37.71 2.97
CA GLU A 175 -11.02 -38.18 1.94
C GLU A 175 -11.28 -37.57 0.54
N LYS A 176 -12.51 -37.10 0.28
CA LYS A 176 -12.89 -36.40 -0.96
C LYS A 176 -12.88 -34.87 -0.84
N SER A 177 -12.34 -34.31 0.25
CA SER A 177 -12.25 -32.86 0.46
C SER A 177 -11.22 -32.21 -0.45
N LEU A 178 -11.50 -31.01 -0.96
CA LEU A 178 -10.56 -30.25 -1.76
C LEU A 178 -9.59 -29.48 -0.88
N ALA A 179 -8.30 -29.80 -0.98
CA ALA A 179 -7.23 -29.02 -0.38
C ALA A 179 -6.91 -27.80 -1.25
N VAL A 180 -7.14 -26.60 -0.73
CA VAL A 180 -6.74 -25.33 -1.36
C VAL A 180 -5.30 -24.98 -0.98
N ILE A 181 -4.94 -25.24 0.28
CA ILE A 181 -3.59 -25.08 0.82
C ILE A 181 -3.23 -26.38 1.54
N GLN A 182 -2.05 -26.91 1.22
CA GLN A 182 -1.45 -28.03 1.95
C GLN A 182 -0.29 -27.53 2.80
N LEU A 183 -0.16 -28.03 4.02
CA LEU A 183 0.82 -27.59 5.00
C LEU A 183 1.56 -28.80 5.57
N CYS A 184 2.85 -28.67 5.83
CA CYS A 184 3.58 -29.54 6.74
C CYS A 184 3.68 -28.84 8.10
N TYR A 185 2.92 -29.33 9.07
CA TYR A 185 2.80 -28.73 10.40
C TYR A 185 3.55 -29.57 11.44
N GLU A 186 4.33 -28.90 12.28
CA GLU A 186 5.08 -29.54 13.36
C GLU A 186 4.44 -29.22 14.71
N ASP A 187 3.78 -30.22 15.28
CA ASP A 187 3.08 -30.11 16.56
C ASP A 187 4.01 -29.68 17.71
N ALA A 188 5.24 -30.24 17.75
CA ALA A 188 6.20 -30.00 18.83
C ALA A 188 6.60 -28.53 18.99
N ARG A 189 6.65 -27.79 17.88
CA ARG A 189 7.00 -26.35 17.85
C ARG A 189 5.80 -25.45 17.54
N ALA A 190 4.61 -26.04 17.39
CA ALA A 190 3.40 -25.41 16.86
C ALA A 190 3.66 -24.44 15.71
N THR A 191 4.40 -24.92 14.72
CA THR A 191 4.83 -24.10 13.58
C THR A 191 4.63 -24.85 12.29
N THR A 192 4.42 -24.10 11.21
CA THR A 192 4.34 -24.66 9.87
C THR A 192 5.70 -24.59 9.22
N ILE A 193 6.23 -25.74 8.82
CA ILE A 193 7.53 -25.87 8.16
C ILE A 193 7.44 -25.26 6.76
N TRP A 194 6.41 -25.65 6.01
CA TRP A 194 6.06 -25.07 4.72
C TRP A 194 4.57 -25.19 4.45
N SER A 195 4.11 -24.28 3.60
CA SER A 195 2.82 -24.33 2.92
C SER A 195 3.04 -24.55 1.43
N HIS A 196 2.06 -25.13 0.77
CA HIS A 196 1.96 -25.26 -0.68
C HIS A 196 0.57 -24.85 -1.14
N HIS A 197 0.51 -24.04 -2.19
CA HIS A 197 -0.72 -23.72 -2.90
C HIS A 197 -0.45 -23.50 -4.39
N ILE A 198 -1.53 -23.57 -5.18
CA ILE A 198 -1.50 -23.28 -6.62
C ILE A 198 -1.94 -21.84 -6.84
N LEU A 199 -1.08 -21.05 -7.46
CA LEU A 199 -1.35 -19.66 -7.83
C LEU A 199 -1.79 -19.61 -9.30
N SER A 200 -3.02 -19.16 -9.53
CA SER A 200 -3.61 -19.05 -10.87
C SER A 200 -3.09 -17.82 -11.65
N PRO A 201 -2.85 -17.92 -12.99
CA PRO A 201 -2.56 -16.78 -13.85
C PRO A 201 -3.58 -15.63 -13.77
N ALA A 202 -4.82 -15.96 -13.38
CA ALA A 202 -5.92 -15.00 -13.21
C ALA A 202 -5.85 -14.21 -11.90
N ALA A 203 -5.01 -14.61 -10.93
CA ALA A 203 -4.95 -13.99 -9.60
C ALA A 203 -4.68 -12.47 -9.64
N SER A 204 -3.90 -11.99 -10.63
CA SER A 204 -3.64 -10.56 -10.84
C SER A 204 -4.89 -9.74 -11.20
N GLY A 205 -5.93 -10.38 -11.74
CA GLY A 205 -7.20 -9.75 -12.12
C GLY A 205 -8.37 -10.15 -11.22
N ARG A 206 -8.11 -10.68 -10.01
CA ARG A 206 -9.14 -11.06 -9.03
C ARG A 206 -10.02 -9.87 -8.63
N VAL A 207 -11.27 -10.18 -8.31
CA VAL A 207 -12.21 -9.19 -7.78
C VAL A 207 -12.02 -9.11 -6.27
N VAL A 208 -11.78 -7.91 -5.74
CA VAL A 208 -11.77 -7.70 -4.29
C VAL A 208 -13.21 -7.67 -3.80
N PHE A 209 -13.64 -8.73 -3.11
CA PHE A 209 -14.97 -8.80 -2.49
C PHE A 209 -15.16 -7.62 -1.53
N LYS A 210 -16.00 -6.65 -1.93
CA LYS A 210 -16.49 -5.55 -1.09
C LYS A 210 -17.88 -5.90 -0.61
N THR A 211 -18.15 -5.62 0.66
CA THR A 211 -19.47 -5.90 1.24
C THR A 211 -20.51 -4.92 0.72
N SER A 212 -21.74 -5.40 0.53
CA SER A 212 -22.89 -4.49 0.47
C SER A 212 -23.00 -3.76 1.81
N LYS A 213 -23.67 -2.60 1.84
CA LYS A 213 -23.66 -1.64 2.96
C LYS A 213 -24.06 -2.17 4.34
N ASN A 214 -24.47 -3.44 4.50
CA ASN A 214 -25.05 -3.94 5.76
C ASN A 214 -24.38 -5.18 6.42
N ASP A 215 -23.39 -5.87 5.84
CA ASP A 215 -22.71 -6.99 6.53
C ASP A 215 -21.21 -7.02 6.25
N ALA A 216 -20.36 -6.78 7.24
CA ALA A 216 -18.92 -6.87 7.09
C ALA A 216 -18.46 -8.34 7.03
N ILE A 217 -17.83 -8.80 5.93
CA ILE A 217 -17.08 -10.06 5.92
C ILE A 217 -15.95 -9.90 6.93
N ARG A 218 -16.03 -10.67 8.02
CA ARG A 218 -15.06 -10.67 9.10
C ARG A 218 -13.95 -11.67 8.78
N TRP A 219 -12.73 -11.16 8.60
CA TRP A 219 -11.53 -11.92 8.27
C TRP A 219 -10.73 -12.26 9.54
N ASP A 220 -11.33 -13.04 10.42
CA ASP A 220 -10.69 -13.46 11.66
C ASP A 220 -9.93 -14.77 11.43
N PHE A 221 -8.73 -14.87 12.02
CA PHE A 221 -7.98 -16.12 12.01
C PHE A 221 -8.67 -17.16 12.90
N GLU A 222 -8.92 -18.33 12.34
CA GLU A 222 -9.42 -19.49 13.06
C GLU A 222 -8.24 -20.37 13.55
N PRO A 223 -8.35 -20.97 14.75
CA PRO A 223 -7.38 -21.95 15.23
C PRO A 223 -7.08 -23.03 14.19
N GLY A 224 -8.11 -23.60 13.58
CA GLY A 224 -7.96 -24.82 12.77
C GLY A 224 -7.73 -26.05 13.64
N HIS A 225 -7.70 -27.21 13.00
CA HIS A 225 -7.77 -28.50 13.68
C HIS A 225 -6.55 -28.77 14.57
N VAL A 226 -5.35 -28.41 14.10
CA VAL A 226 -4.09 -28.58 14.86
C VAL A 226 -3.94 -27.65 16.06
N PHE A 227 -4.87 -26.71 16.25
CA PHE A 227 -4.91 -25.79 17.40
C PHE A 227 -6.21 -25.93 18.21
N GLU A 228 -6.99 -26.99 18.00
CA GLU A 228 -8.18 -27.28 18.82
C GLU A 228 -7.80 -27.36 20.32
N GLY A 229 -8.44 -26.53 21.14
CA GLY A 229 -8.15 -26.42 22.58
C GLY A 229 -7.08 -25.38 22.97
N LEU A 230 -6.33 -24.81 22.03
CA LEU A 230 -5.33 -23.77 22.30
C LEU A 230 -5.90 -22.34 22.20
N LYS A 231 -5.67 -21.50 23.22
CA LYS A 231 -6.11 -20.08 23.23
C LYS A 231 -5.18 -19.16 22.40
N MET A 232 -5.14 -19.37 21.08
CA MET A 232 -4.24 -18.67 20.13
C MET A 232 -4.43 -17.15 20.02
N LYS A 233 -5.60 -16.62 20.42
CA LYS A 233 -5.95 -15.19 20.33
C LYS A 233 -5.05 -14.27 21.18
N LYS A 234 -4.18 -14.82 22.03
CA LYS A 234 -3.21 -14.08 22.86
C LYS A 234 -1.78 -14.08 22.33
N LEU A 235 -1.38 -15.04 21.47
CA LEU A 235 0.04 -15.28 21.12
C LEU A 235 0.67 -14.15 20.26
N TYR A 236 -0.14 -13.49 19.42
CA TYR A 236 0.28 -12.39 18.53
C TYR A 236 -0.18 -11.02 19.08
N LYS A 237 -0.11 -10.81 20.40
CA LYS A 237 -0.38 -9.52 21.04
C LYS A 237 0.93 -8.87 21.46
N ALA A 238 1.05 -7.56 21.21
CA ALA A 238 2.22 -6.76 21.55
C ALA A 238 2.74 -6.94 23.01
N CYS A 239 1.86 -7.20 23.99
CA CYS A 239 2.27 -7.44 25.37
C CYS A 239 3.05 -8.75 25.58
N GLU A 240 2.69 -9.82 24.88
CA GLU A 240 3.36 -11.14 24.97
C GLU A 240 4.67 -11.13 24.16
N GLU A 241 4.74 -10.35 23.08
CA GLU A 241 5.97 -10.10 22.32
C GLU A 241 6.99 -9.34 23.18
N ALA A 242 6.57 -8.25 23.83
CA ALA A 242 7.41 -7.51 24.77
C ALA A 242 7.85 -8.37 25.96
N GLU A 243 7.03 -9.36 26.38
CA GLU A 243 7.43 -10.34 27.39
C GLU A 243 8.47 -11.34 26.87
N ALA A 244 8.32 -11.85 25.64
CA ALA A 244 9.31 -12.74 25.01
C ALA A 244 10.69 -12.06 24.89
N PHE A 245 10.72 -10.80 24.44
CA PHE A 245 11.96 -10.01 24.42
C PHE A 245 12.41 -9.59 25.83
N GLY A 246 11.48 -9.30 26.73
CA GLY A 246 11.77 -8.96 28.13
C GLY A 246 12.33 -10.13 28.94
N ARG A 247 12.04 -11.39 28.57
CA ARG A 247 12.64 -12.59 29.19
C ARG A 247 14.13 -12.71 28.86
N LEU A 248 14.58 -12.28 27.69
CA LEU A 248 16.02 -12.20 27.38
C LEU A 248 16.78 -11.32 28.39
N LEU A 249 16.11 -10.30 28.93
CA LEU A 249 16.66 -9.39 29.95
C LEU A 249 16.51 -9.91 31.39
N LYS A 250 15.63 -10.90 31.65
CA LYS A 250 15.26 -11.37 33.01
C LYS A 250 15.80 -12.75 33.38
N ASP A 251 16.11 -13.56 32.38
CA ASP A 251 16.71 -14.88 32.55
C ASP A 251 18.12 -14.70 33.18
N PRO A 252 18.69 -15.64 33.99
CA PRO A 252 19.98 -15.48 34.70
C PRO A 252 21.24 -15.36 33.80
N VAL A 253 21.02 -14.94 32.56
CA VAL A 253 21.89 -14.92 31.37
C VAL A 253 23.14 -14.08 31.55
N MET A 254 23.16 -13.19 32.53
CA MET A 254 24.32 -12.33 32.78
C MET A 254 25.51 -13.08 33.36
N GLU A 255 25.35 -14.34 33.79
CA GLU A 255 26.44 -15.20 34.31
C GLU A 255 26.86 -16.36 33.37
N GLN A 256 26.16 -16.62 32.26
CA GLN A 256 26.47 -17.77 31.38
C GLN A 256 26.37 -17.43 29.89
N LEU A 257 27.00 -16.34 29.46
CA LEU A 257 27.30 -16.14 28.04
C LEU A 257 28.38 -17.16 27.64
N GLU A 258 27.98 -18.30 27.05
CA GLU A 258 28.94 -19.17 26.36
C GLU A 258 29.49 -18.41 25.15
N LEU A 259 30.60 -17.72 25.35
CA LEU A 259 31.35 -17.04 24.30
C LEU A 259 31.88 -18.12 23.35
N LYS A 260 31.35 -18.13 22.12
CA LYS A 260 31.84 -18.98 21.05
C LYS A 260 32.46 -18.08 19.98
N ASP A 261 33.57 -18.52 19.40
CA ASP A 261 34.18 -17.82 18.28
C ASP A 261 33.28 -17.87 17.02
N TYR A 262 33.68 -17.17 15.97
CA TYR A 262 32.98 -17.13 14.67
C TYR A 262 32.73 -18.53 14.06
N TYR A 263 33.44 -19.56 14.52
CA TYR A 263 33.32 -20.96 14.07
C TYR A 263 32.52 -21.84 15.04
N GLY A 264 31.98 -21.28 16.13
CA GLY A 264 31.16 -22.00 17.11
C GLY A 264 31.97 -22.76 18.17
N ASN A 265 33.28 -22.57 18.26
CA ASN A 265 34.12 -23.18 19.30
C ASN A 265 33.98 -22.40 20.62
N GLN A 266 33.88 -23.08 21.76
CA GLN A 266 33.87 -22.42 23.07
C GLN A 266 35.20 -21.70 23.31
N ILE A 267 35.12 -20.41 23.65
CA ILE A 267 36.25 -19.63 24.16
C ILE A 267 36.44 -20.05 25.62
N THR A 268 37.37 -20.96 25.85
CA THR A 268 37.56 -21.64 27.15
C THR A 268 38.39 -20.85 28.16
N ASP A 269 38.85 -19.64 27.82
CA ASP A 269 39.67 -18.82 28.70
C ASP A 269 39.03 -17.44 28.97
N GLU A 270 38.26 -17.37 30.06
CA GLU A 270 37.66 -16.13 30.58
C GLU A 270 38.68 -15.02 30.86
N ARG A 271 40.01 -15.33 30.91
CA ARG A 271 41.07 -14.34 31.13
C ARG A 271 41.45 -13.53 29.88
N LEU A 272 40.96 -13.92 28.70
CA LEU A 272 41.28 -13.22 27.45
C LEU A 272 40.39 -11.99 27.19
N LEU A 273 39.32 -11.80 27.96
CA LEU A 273 38.47 -10.61 27.89
C LEU A 273 38.55 -9.86 29.21
N GLN A 274 38.91 -8.57 29.15
CA GLN A 274 38.91 -7.74 30.35
C GLN A 274 37.47 -7.56 30.88
N PRO A 275 37.26 -7.40 32.20
CA PRO A 275 35.94 -7.17 32.77
C PRO A 275 35.14 -6.05 32.09
N SER A 276 35.83 -5.01 31.61
CA SER A 276 35.22 -3.93 30.82
C SER A 276 34.61 -4.40 29.49
N GLN A 277 35.20 -5.40 28.83
CA GLN A 277 34.68 -5.95 27.56
C GLN A 277 33.45 -6.84 27.80
N ILE A 278 33.38 -7.52 28.96
CA ILE A 278 32.19 -8.28 29.37
C ILE A 278 31.05 -7.31 29.74
N GLU A 279 31.36 -6.22 30.44
CA GLU A 279 30.40 -5.14 30.73
C GLU A 279 29.91 -4.46 29.44
N GLU A 280 30.81 -4.22 28.48
CA GLU A 280 30.50 -3.62 27.18
C GLU A 280 29.61 -4.53 26.31
N LEU A 281 29.88 -5.84 26.25
CA LEU A 281 29.02 -6.83 25.59
C LEU A 281 27.64 -6.95 26.26
N LYS A 282 27.59 -6.80 27.58
CA LYS A 282 26.35 -6.78 28.37
C LYS A 282 25.52 -5.53 28.07
N ASP A 283 26.18 -4.37 27.98
CA ASP A 283 25.54 -3.12 27.61
C ASP A 283 25.11 -3.13 26.13
N GLU A 284 25.89 -3.72 25.22
CA GLU A 284 25.50 -3.90 23.81
C GLU A 284 24.27 -4.80 23.67
N LEU A 285 24.24 -5.94 24.36
CA LEU A 285 23.08 -6.84 24.37
C LEU A 285 21.84 -6.15 24.92
N LYS A 286 22.00 -5.42 26.02
CA LYS A 286 20.93 -4.63 26.63
C LYS A 286 20.44 -3.55 25.67
N VAL A 287 21.33 -2.80 25.03
CA VAL A 287 20.99 -1.77 24.03
C VAL A 287 20.30 -2.39 22.82
N ALA A 288 20.74 -3.55 22.33
CA ALA A 288 20.12 -4.24 21.20
C ALA A 288 18.70 -4.72 21.54
N VAL A 289 18.52 -5.39 22.68
CA VAL A 289 17.20 -5.86 23.13
C VAL A 289 16.29 -4.67 23.49
N GLU A 290 16.81 -3.62 24.12
CA GLU A 290 16.10 -2.36 24.32
C GLU A 290 15.72 -1.72 22.99
N ARG A 291 16.54 -1.80 21.95
CA ARG A 291 16.21 -1.31 20.60
C ARG A 291 15.02 -2.10 20.03
N TYR A 292 15.05 -3.44 20.08
CA TYR A 292 13.92 -4.27 19.64
C TYR A 292 12.62 -4.00 20.45
N ILE A 293 12.71 -3.87 21.78
CA ILE A 293 11.56 -3.59 22.66
C ILE A 293 11.04 -2.16 22.47
N TYR A 294 11.93 -1.17 22.39
CA TYR A 294 11.60 0.24 22.17
C TYR A 294 10.90 0.41 20.82
N TRP A 295 11.39 -0.26 19.77
CA TRP A 295 10.76 -0.25 18.45
C TRP A 295 9.38 -0.92 18.44
N ASN A 296 9.18 -1.98 19.23
CA ASN A 296 7.88 -2.64 19.37
C ASN A 296 6.87 -1.81 20.20
N THR A 297 7.33 -1.03 21.18
CA THR A 297 6.46 -0.37 22.18
C THR A 297 6.22 1.13 21.98
N THR A 298 7.09 1.85 21.24
CA THR A 298 7.02 3.34 21.19
C THR A 298 6.75 3.94 19.80
N ASN A 299 6.89 3.16 18.72
CA ASN A 299 6.78 3.58 17.31
C ASN A 299 5.54 3.00 16.60
N HIS A 300 4.34 3.25 17.15
CA HIS A 300 3.06 2.85 16.51
C HIS A 300 2.79 3.48 15.13
N ALA A 301 3.61 4.44 14.67
CA ALA A 301 3.49 5.04 13.35
C ALA A 301 4.13 4.19 12.22
N ASP A 302 5.07 3.29 12.55
CA ASP A 302 5.84 2.49 11.58
C ASP A 302 5.46 0.99 11.57
N ASN A 303 4.49 0.56 12.40
CA ASN A 303 4.03 -0.82 12.54
C ASN A 303 5.20 -1.84 12.66
N THR A 304 6.17 -1.64 13.54
CA THR A 304 7.28 -2.56 13.79
C THR A 304 6.94 -3.57 14.91
N MET A 305 6.10 -4.54 14.58
CA MET A 305 5.74 -5.65 15.48
C MET A 305 5.74 -6.97 14.72
N LEU A 306 5.82 -8.10 15.42
CA LEU A 306 5.61 -9.40 14.79
C LEU A 306 4.12 -9.54 14.45
N VAL A 307 3.84 -9.91 13.22
CA VAL A 307 2.49 -10.15 12.74
C VAL A 307 2.37 -11.56 12.19
N LYS A 308 1.13 -11.96 11.96
CA LYS A 308 0.77 -13.20 11.26
C LYS A 308 1.10 -13.01 9.77
N GLY A 309 2.33 -13.35 9.39
CA GLY A 309 2.75 -13.39 7.99
C GLY A 309 2.10 -14.59 7.32
N HIS A 310 1.22 -14.36 6.34
CA HIS A 310 0.56 -15.46 5.64
C HIS A 310 1.58 -16.21 4.80
N LEU A 311 1.53 -17.54 4.84
CA LEU A 311 2.35 -18.38 3.98
C LEU A 311 1.75 -18.44 2.55
N ALA A 312 0.47 -18.79 2.48
CA ALA A 312 -0.37 -18.62 1.28
C ALA A 312 -1.26 -17.37 1.46
N PRO A 313 -0.92 -16.22 0.86
CA PRO A 313 -1.65 -14.98 1.06
C PRO A 313 -2.98 -14.98 0.30
N ARG A 314 -4.02 -14.39 0.90
CA ARG A 314 -5.36 -14.20 0.28
C ARG A 314 -5.30 -13.68 -1.16
N ALA A 315 -4.33 -12.82 -1.46
CA ALA A 315 -4.21 -12.19 -2.78
C ALA A 315 -3.81 -13.15 -3.91
N ASP A 316 -3.38 -14.38 -3.61
CA ASP A 316 -3.01 -15.41 -4.59
C ASP A 316 -4.24 -16.18 -5.13
N PHE A 317 -5.39 -16.04 -4.46
CA PHE A 317 -6.61 -16.78 -4.77
C PHE A 317 -7.64 -15.93 -5.50
N PHE A 318 -8.47 -16.58 -6.31
CA PHE A 318 -9.46 -15.89 -7.16
C PHE A 318 -10.87 -15.96 -6.56
N TYR A 319 -11.23 -17.08 -5.94
CA TYR A 319 -12.55 -17.32 -5.36
C TYR A 319 -12.61 -16.97 -3.87
N LEU A 320 -13.78 -16.53 -3.40
CA LEU A 320 -14.00 -16.19 -1.99
C LEU A 320 -13.77 -17.39 -1.05
N VAL A 321 -14.13 -18.60 -1.50
CA VAL A 321 -13.92 -19.82 -0.71
C VAL A 321 -12.42 -20.10 -0.52
N GLU A 322 -11.61 -19.90 -1.55
CA GLU A 322 -10.17 -20.05 -1.47
C GLU A 322 -9.54 -18.96 -0.59
N GLU A 323 -10.03 -17.72 -0.71
CA GLU A 323 -9.63 -16.62 0.17
C GLU A 323 -9.92 -16.91 1.66
N ARG A 324 -10.99 -17.64 1.97
CA ARG A 324 -11.31 -18.05 3.35
C ARG A 324 -10.37 -19.12 3.89
N SER A 325 -9.86 -20.01 3.02
CA SER A 325 -8.86 -21.00 3.42
C SER A 325 -7.54 -20.38 3.90
N THR A 326 -7.29 -19.08 3.67
CA THR A 326 -6.03 -18.45 4.09
C THR A 326 -5.99 -18.02 5.56
N PHE A 327 -7.13 -17.96 6.26
CA PHE A 327 -7.25 -17.39 7.61
C PHE A 327 -7.19 -18.45 8.72
N PHE A 328 -6.25 -19.40 8.62
CA PHE A 328 -5.95 -20.36 9.69
C PHE A 328 -4.58 -20.06 10.29
N PHE A 329 -4.41 -20.24 11.61
CA PHE A 329 -3.11 -19.99 12.27
C PHE A 329 -2.00 -20.89 11.72
N SER A 330 -2.32 -22.08 11.21
CA SER A 330 -1.39 -22.97 10.52
C SER A 330 -0.92 -22.43 9.17
N ASN A 331 -1.63 -21.47 8.55
CA ASN A 331 -1.17 -20.78 7.34
C ASN A 331 -0.38 -19.48 7.65
N ALA A 332 0.18 -19.35 8.84
CA ALA A 332 0.95 -18.16 9.21
C ALA A 332 2.23 -18.47 9.98
N LEU A 333 3.25 -17.63 9.78
CA LEU A 333 4.46 -17.59 10.58
C LEU A 333 4.64 -16.21 11.23
N PRO A 334 5.34 -16.11 12.38
CA PRO A 334 5.77 -14.83 12.93
C PRO A 334 6.70 -14.10 11.96
N MET A 335 6.24 -12.97 11.43
CA MET A 335 7.03 -12.16 10.52
C MET A 335 7.00 -10.71 10.97
N TRP A 336 8.13 -10.01 10.91
CA TRP A 336 8.14 -8.57 11.22
C TRP A 336 7.25 -7.83 10.23
N HIS A 337 6.34 -6.99 10.71
CA HIS A 337 5.39 -6.31 9.83
C HIS A 337 6.07 -5.43 8.78
N THR A 338 7.23 -4.83 9.09
CA THR A 338 8.01 -4.07 8.09
C THR A 338 8.55 -4.95 6.96
N ILE A 339 8.78 -6.24 7.21
CA ILE A 339 9.22 -7.23 6.22
C ILE A 339 8.00 -7.78 5.48
N ASN A 340 7.00 -8.25 6.22
CA ASN A 340 5.74 -8.79 5.71
C ASN A 340 5.00 -7.79 4.80
N GLY A 341 4.89 -6.53 5.23
CA GLY A 341 4.29 -5.43 4.46
C GLY A 341 5.30 -4.65 3.61
N GLY A 342 6.57 -5.07 3.62
CA GLY A 342 7.67 -4.45 2.88
C GLY A 342 8.00 -5.20 1.59
N HIS A 343 9.27 -5.56 1.41
CA HIS A 343 9.76 -6.18 0.18
C HIS A 343 9.22 -7.60 -0.03
N TRP A 344 8.81 -8.30 1.04
CA TRP A 344 8.12 -9.58 0.92
C TRP A 344 6.80 -9.45 0.14
N LEU A 345 5.95 -8.48 0.51
CA LEU A 345 4.70 -8.20 -0.19
C LEU A 345 4.93 -7.79 -1.66
N GLU A 346 5.98 -7.02 -1.93
CA GLU A 346 6.32 -6.63 -3.30
C GLU A 346 6.79 -7.83 -4.13
N MET A 347 7.55 -8.76 -3.53
CA MET A 347 7.89 -10.04 -4.14
C MET A 347 6.63 -10.85 -4.49
N GLU A 348 5.68 -10.98 -3.57
CA GLU A 348 4.43 -11.70 -3.84
C GLU A 348 3.60 -11.04 -4.96
N LYS A 349 3.54 -9.70 -5.02
CA LYS A 349 2.87 -8.97 -6.12
C LYS A 349 3.51 -9.28 -7.47
N TRP A 350 4.83 -9.39 -7.50
CA TRP A 350 5.53 -9.77 -8.72
C TRP A 350 5.29 -11.21 -9.11
N VAL A 351 5.26 -12.16 -8.17
CA VAL A 351 5.00 -13.58 -8.47
C VAL A 351 3.63 -13.73 -9.14
N ARG A 352 2.60 -13.02 -8.66
CA ARG A 352 1.28 -12.97 -9.31
C ARG A 352 1.32 -12.41 -10.73
N LYS A 353 2.16 -11.40 -10.97
CA LYS A 353 2.35 -10.81 -12.31
C LYS A 353 3.16 -11.71 -13.23
N LEU A 354 4.11 -12.47 -12.67
CA LEU A 354 4.85 -13.50 -13.40
C LEU A 354 3.89 -14.60 -13.89
N ALA A 355 3.03 -15.12 -13.01
CA ALA A 355 2.02 -16.13 -13.35
C ALA A 355 1.13 -15.67 -14.51
N ASN A 356 0.65 -14.42 -14.44
CA ASN A 356 -0.15 -13.80 -15.48
C ASN A 356 0.63 -13.65 -16.80
N LYS A 357 1.86 -13.16 -16.74
CA LYS A 357 2.69 -12.91 -17.93
C LYS A 357 3.12 -14.19 -18.64
N LYS A 358 3.47 -15.22 -17.87
CA LYS A 358 3.86 -16.55 -18.38
C LYS A 358 2.64 -17.42 -18.70
N GLU A 359 1.43 -16.95 -18.36
CA GLU A 359 0.17 -17.70 -18.46
C GLU A 359 0.28 -19.10 -17.85
N CYS A 360 0.97 -19.20 -16.71
CA CYS A 360 1.30 -20.47 -16.06
C CYS A 360 0.77 -20.54 -14.63
N PHE A 361 0.13 -21.65 -14.29
CA PHE A 361 -0.16 -22.01 -12.90
C PHE A 361 1.16 -22.24 -12.18
N LEU A 362 1.36 -21.52 -11.08
CA LEU A 362 2.58 -21.61 -10.30
C LEU A 362 2.31 -22.44 -9.05
N ASP A 363 3.11 -23.47 -8.84
CA ASP A 363 3.23 -24.07 -7.51
C ASP A 363 4.10 -23.18 -6.65
N VAL A 364 3.57 -22.83 -5.48
CA VAL A 364 4.22 -21.92 -4.54
C VAL A 364 4.41 -22.63 -3.22
N TRP A 365 5.67 -22.85 -2.83
CA TRP A 365 6.00 -23.31 -1.48
C TRP A 365 6.52 -22.14 -0.66
N THR A 366 5.96 -21.91 0.51
CA THR A 366 6.38 -20.82 1.41
C THR A 366 6.61 -21.36 2.81
N GLY A 367 7.72 -20.99 3.45
CA GLY A 367 8.04 -21.44 4.80
C GLY A 367 9.16 -20.64 5.46
N GLY A 368 9.62 -21.14 6.61
CA GLY A 368 10.70 -20.54 7.39
C GLY A 368 11.87 -21.51 7.56
N LEU A 369 13.09 -20.99 7.57
CA LEU A 369 14.32 -21.70 7.87
C LEU A 369 14.94 -21.11 9.14
N ARG A 370 15.46 -22.00 9.99
CA ARG A 370 16.11 -21.70 11.28
C ARG A 370 15.19 -20.90 12.21
N THR A 371 15.63 -20.75 13.45
CA THR A 371 14.97 -19.87 14.42
C THR A 371 15.87 -18.66 14.62
N MET A 372 15.28 -17.46 14.53
CA MET A 372 15.98 -16.18 14.67
C MET A 372 16.78 -16.16 15.98
N LYS A 373 18.02 -15.69 15.88
CA LYS A 373 18.91 -15.50 17.03
C LYS A 373 19.21 -14.01 17.19
N ILE A 374 19.08 -13.52 18.41
CA ILE A 374 19.57 -12.20 18.79
C ILE A 374 20.67 -12.42 19.82
N HIS A 375 21.92 -12.09 19.46
CA HIS A 375 23.13 -12.36 20.26
C HIS A 375 23.20 -13.81 20.80
N GLY A 376 22.98 -14.79 19.92
CA GLY A 376 23.10 -16.22 20.25
C GLY A 376 21.86 -16.85 20.92
N LYS A 377 20.87 -16.07 21.34
CA LYS A 377 19.62 -16.56 21.96
C LYS A 377 18.50 -16.73 20.93
N LEU A 378 17.82 -17.88 20.95
CA LEU A 378 16.69 -18.19 20.06
C LEU A 378 15.43 -17.41 20.44
N ILE A 379 14.75 -16.85 19.45
CA ILE A 379 13.52 -16.08 19.64
C ILE A 379 12.29 -16.94 19.36
N ASN A 380 11.45 -17.10 20.37
CA ASN A 380 10.21 -17.87 20.29
C ASN A 380 9.06 -17.11 20.98
N LEU A 381 7.83 -17.24 20.47
CA LEU A 381 6.63 -16.61 21.01
C LEU A 381 5.85 -17.57 21.91
N GLY A 382 5.39 -17.10 23.08
CA GLY A 382 4.60 -17.88 24.04
C GLY A 382 5.35 -18.24 25.33
N GLN A 383 4.68 -18.92 26.27
CA GLN A 383 5.25 -19.30 27.58
C GLN A 383 5.43 -20.81 27.68
N ARG A 384 6.65 -21.29 27.94
CA ARG A 384 6.87 -22.63 28.49
C ARG A 384 6.69 -22.50 30.01
N LEU A 385 5.56 -22.95 30.55
CA LEU A 385 5.38 -23.03 32.00
C LEU A 385 6.25 -24.17 32.54
N THR A 386 7.48 -23.88 32.92
CA THR A 386 8.27 -24.81 33.74
C THR A 386 8.06 -24.49 35.21
N GLU A 387 7.32 -25.38 35.86
CA GLU A 387 7.32 -25.73 37.29
C GLU A 387 6.75 -24.74 38.32
N ARG A 388 5.54 -25.05 38.81
CA ARG A 388 5.27 -25.66 40.14
C ARG A 388 3.78 -25.55 40.42
N LYS A 389 3.11 -26.70 40.56
CA LYS A 389 1.66 -26.89 40.78
C LYS A 389 0.78 -26.96 39.52
N MET A 390 0.95 -28.00 38.72
CA MET A 390 -0.19 -28.64 38.03
C MET A 390 0.15 -30.13 37.90
N GLY A 391 -0.80 -31.00 38.26
CA GLY A 391 -0.64 -32.45 38.32
C GLY A 391 -0.37 -33.08 36.95
N ALA A 392 -0.30 -34.42 36.93
CA ALA A 392 0.20 -35.29 35.86
C ALA A 392 -0.48 -35.23 34.47
N SER A 393 -1.15 -34.13 34.10
CA SER A 393 -1.69 -33.86 32.77
C SER A 393 -1.39 -32.41 32.35
N ALA A 394 -0.13 -31.98 32.46
CA ALA A 394 0.30 -30.65 32.09
C ALA A 394 0.67 -30.61 30.59
N SER A 395 -0.28 -30.17 29.77
CA SER A 395 -0.12 -29.91 28.34
C SER A 395 0.91 -28.81 28.12
N VAL A 396 2.01 -29.11 27.43
CA VAL A 396 3.04 -28.14 27.03
C VAL A 396 2.37 -27.06 26.17
N ILE A 397 2.39 -25.80 26.62
CA ILE A 397 2.03 -24.68 25.73
C ILE A 397 3.15 -24.58 24.70
N PRO A 398 2.87 -24.72 23.40
CA PRO A 398 3.91 -24.71 22.40
C PRO A 398 4.46 -23.28 22.23
N VAL A 399 5.78 -23.18 22.11
CA VAL A 399 6.48 -21.92 21.86
C VAL A 399 6.72 -21.83 20.35
N VAL A 400 6.16 -20.81 19.70
CA VAL A 400 6.22 -20.68 18.24
C VAL A 400 7.53 -19.99 17.84
N PRO A 401 8.45 -20.67 17.14
CA PRO A 401 9.72 -20.07 16.72
C PRO A 401 9.50 -18.92 15.73
N VAL A 402 10.24 -17.84 15.91
CA VAL A 402 10.34 -16.78 14.89
C VAL A 402 11.37 -17.25 13.87
N PRO A 403 11.02 -17.44 12.58
CA PRO A 403 11.98 -17.88 11.58
C PRO A 403 13.06 -16.81 11.36
N GLU A 404 14.31 -17.23 11.19
CA GLU A 404 15.42 -16.32 10.85
C GLU A 404 15.34 -15.92 9.37
N ILE A 405 15.06 -16.90 8.51
CA ILE A 405 15.01 -16.76 7.06
C ILE A 405 13.64 -17.25 6.59
N LEU A 406 13.04 -16.51 5.68
CA LEU A 406 11.82 -16.90 4.98
C LEU A 406 12.21 -17.35 3.58
N PHE A 407 11.56 -18.39 3.08
CA PHE A 407 11.76 -18.83 1.71
C PHE A 407 10.43 -18.89 0.96
N LYS A 408 10.51 -18.65 -0.35
CA LYS A 408 9.41 -18.92 -1.29
C LYS A 408 9.94 -19.55 -2.56
N ILE A 409 9.55 -20.79 -2.83
CA ILE A 409 9.86 -21.51 -4.07
C ILE A 409 8.69 -21.33 -5.02
N VAL A 410 8.98 -20.96 -6.26
CA VAL A 410 7.98 -20.75 -7.30
C VAL A 410 8.35 -21.59 -8.50
N ARG A 411 7.48 -22.52 -8.88
CA ARG A 411 7.67 -23.41 -10.04
C ARG A 411 6.52 -23.28 -11.02
N CYS A 412 6.84 -23.13 -12.29
CA CYS A 412 5.90 -23.32 -13.38
C CYS A 412 6.09 -24.74 -13.95
N GLN A 413 5.15 -25.65 -13.66
CA GLN A 413 5.25 -27.04 -14.14
C GLN A 413 5.25 -27.13 -15.67
N ALA A 414 4.38 -26.35 -16.33
CA ALA A 414 4.20 -26.39 -17.78
C ALA A 414 5.49 -26.01 -18.55
N LEU A 415 6.33 -25.17 -17.96
CA LEU A 415 7.60 -24.73 -18.57
C LEU A 415 8.82 -25.45 -17.97
N ASN A 416 8.62 -26.32 -16.97
CA ASN A 416 9.66 -26.91 -16.14
C ASN A 416 10.69 -25.88 -15.63
N GLU A 417 10.21 -24.72 -15.20
CA GLU A 417 11.03 -23.58 -14.77
C GLU A 417 10.77 -23.26 -13.28
N ALA A 418 11.81 -23.00 -12.47
CA ALA A 418 11.67 -22.60 -11.06
C ALA A 418 12.62 -21.49 -10.58
N ILE A 419 12.27 -20.85 -9.47
CA ILE A 419 13.09 -19.87 -8.74
C ILE A 419 12.84 -19.94 -7.25
N VAL A 420 13.85 -19.61 -6.46
CA VAL A 420 13.76 -19.49 -5.00
C VAL A 420 13.98 -18.04 -4.58
N PHE A 421 13.12 -17.57 -3.67
CA PHE A 421 13.28 -16.31 -2.96
C PHE A 421 13.68 -16.58 -1.52
N LEU A 422 14.72 -15.92 -1.04
CA LEU A 422 15.16 -15.95 0.36
C LEU A 422 15.05 -14.56 0.95
N ALA A 423 14.42 -14.42 2.12
CA ALA A 423 14.32 -13.15 2.82
C ALA A 423 14.78 -13.28 4.28
N ILE A 424 15.59 -12.33 4.73
CA ILE A 424 16.03 -12.27 6.13
C ILE A 424 14.92 -11.63 6.95
N ASN A 425 14.45 -12.30 8.00
CA ASN A 425 13.36 -11.85 8.88
C ASN A 425 13.90 -11.01 10.06
N ASP A 426 14.80 -10.06 9.77
CA ASP A 426 15.38 -9.13 10.75
C ASP A 426 15.28 -7.68 10.23
N PRO A 427 14.51 -6.80 10.90
CA PRO A 427 14.34 -5.41 10.48
C PRO A 427 15.43 -4.47 11.02
N LEU A 428 16.27 -4.93 11.94
CA LEU A 428 17.33 -4.15 12.60
C LEU A 428 18.74 -4.55 12.15
N LEU A 429 18.87 -5.42 11.16
CA LEU A 429 20.15 -5.65 10.48
C LEU A 429 20.69 -4.28 9.99
N GLU A 430 21.65 -3.71 10.74
CA GLU A 430 22.22 -2.38 10.49
C GLU A 430 23.17 -2.46 9.30
N LEU A 431 22.89 -1.64 8.29
CA LEU A 431 23.59 -1.65 7.00
C LEU A 431 24.11 -0.25 6.64
N ASP A 432 24.41 0.54 7.67
CA ASP A 432 24.91 1.91 7.48
C ASP A 432 26.28 1.86 6.79
N GLY A 433 26.28 2.19 5.49
CA GLY A 433 27.49 2.39 4.70
C GLY A 433 27.97 1.21 3.86
N MET A 434 27.32 0.04 3.91
CA MET A 434 27.73 -1.13 3.10
C MET A 434 27.18 -1.06 1.68
N ASP A 435 28.00 -1.44 0.70
CA ASP A 435 27.59 -1.51 -0.71
C ASP A 435 26.74 -2.77 -1.00
N ALA A 436 26.08 -2.83 -2.16
CA ALA A 436 25.27 -3.98 -2.54
C ALA A 436 26.08 -5.29 -2.65
N GLU A 437 27.41 -5.24 -2.81
CA GLU A 437 28.28 -6.42 -2.91
C GLU A 437 28.63 -7.01 -1.53
N GLU A 438 28.76 -6.19 -0.49
CA GLU A 438 28.93 -6.63 0.90
C GLU A 438 27.65 -7.30 1.45
N HIS A 439 26.46 -6.86 1.05
CA HIS A 439 25.19 -7.54 1.39
C HIS A 439 25.10 -8.95 0.79
N ILE A 440 25.55 -9.10 -0.46
CA ILE A 440 25.70 -10.41 -1.10
C ILE A 440 26.69 -11.25 -0.29
N HIS A 441 27.69 -10.64 0.35
CA HIS A 441 28.64 -11.36 1.20
C HIS A 441 27.98 -11.96 2.44
N CYS A 442 27.11 -11.23 3.14
CA CYS A 442 26.36 -11.76 4.29
C CYS A 442 25.53 -13.01 3.91
N ILE A 443 24.87 -13.02 2.74
CA ILE A 443 24.16 -14.23 2.26
C ILE A 443 25.09 -15.29 1.69
N LYS A 444 26.22 -14.90 1.08
CA LYS A 444 27.28 -15.85 0.76
C LYS A 444 27.81 -16.51 2.02
N ASP A 445 27.80 -15.86 3.19
CA ASP A 445 28.23 -16.48 4.45
C ASP A 445 27.21 -17.54 4.93
N TYR A 446 25.93 -17.40 4.58
CA TYR A 446 24.93 -18.44 4.78
C TYR A 446 25.08 -19.63 3.80
N GLN A 447 25.78 -19.45 2.67
CA GLN A 447 26.06 -20.45 1.61
C GLN A 447 24.85 -21.28 1.10
N LEU A 448 23.61 -20.81 1.31
CA LEU A 448 22.40 -21.60 1.04
C LEU A 448 22.19 -21.94 -0.44
N CYS A 449 22.76 -21.17 -1.37
CA CYS A 449 22.75 -21.42 -2.81
C CYS A 449 23.63 -20.42 -3.57
N ARG A 450 23.91 -20.66 -4.86
CA ARG A 450 24.43 -19.61 -5.73
C ARG A 450 23.35 -18.55 -5.94
N LEU A 451 23.71 -17.33 -5.54
CA LEU A 451 22.90 -16.15 -5.80
C LEU A 451 22.93 -15.84 -7.29
N LEU A 452 21.75 -15.69 -7.88
CA LEU A 452 21.63 -15.14 -9.22
C LEU A 452 22.16 -13.69 -9.19
N LYS A 453 22.98 -13.29 -10.16
CA LYS A 453 23.47 -11.88 -10.32
C LYS A 453 22.34 -10.86 -10.55
N ALA A 454 21.09 -11.31 -10.48
CA ALA A 454 19.90 -10.50 -10.57
C ALA A 454 19.35 -10.25 -9.16
N HIS A 455 19.73 -9.12 -8.58
CA HIS A 455 19.24 -8.72 -7.27
C HIS A 455 17.77 -8.30 -7.35
N TRP A 456 16.93 -8.87 -6.48
CA TRP A 456 15.65 -8.26 -6.18
C TRP A 456 15.81 -7.15 -5.13
N TYR A 457 16.72 -6.24 -5.42
CA TYR A 457 16.93 -5.07 -4.58
C TYR A 457 15.86 -4.02 -4.91
N LEU A 458 15.26 -3.45 -3.86
CA LEU A 458 14.52 -2.21 -3.90
C LEU A 458 15.35 -1.23 -3.04
N PRO A 459 16.10 -0.30 -3.65
CA PRO A 459 17.07 0.55 -2.95
C PRO A 459 16.51 1.48 -1.88
N ASP A 460 15.20 1.60 -1.79
CA ASP A 460 14.60 2.80 -1.22
C ASP A 460 14.43 2.73 0.30
N ASN A 461 14.60 1.55 0.94
CA ASN A 461 14.55 1.42 2.40
C ASN A 461 15.04 0.03 2.90
N THR A 462 16.20 -0.05 3.55
CA THR A 462 16.73 -1.27 4.18
C THR A 462 15.81 -1.87 5.25
N ARG A 463 14.95 -1.04 5.86
CA ARG A 463 14.01 -1.45 6.92
C ARG A 463 12.80 -2.25 6.42
N LYS A 464 12.60 -2.36 5.10
CA LYS A 464 11.52 -3.15 4.49
C LYS A 464 11.87 -4.63 4.27
N GLY A 465 13.00 -5.08 4.82
CA GLY A 465 13.53 -6.43 4.65
C GLY A 465 14.25 -6.61 3.32
N PHE A 466 15.09 -7.62 3.20
CA PHE A 466 15.80 -7.95 1.97
C PHE A 466 15.28 -9.26 1.40
N THR A 467 15.12 -9.35 0.09
CA THR A 467 14.72 -10.58 -0.59
C THR A 467 15.62 -10.83 -1.78
N TYR A 468 16.13 -12.05 -1.90
CA TYR A 468 17.16 -12.44 -2.85
C TYR A 468 16.69 -13.57 -3.73
N CYS A 469 17.14 -13.56 -4.98
CA CYS A 469 16.90 -14.64 -5.93
C CYS A 469 18.02 -15.66 -5.85
N CYS A 470 17.62 -16.92 -5.81
CA CYS A 470 18.47 -18.06 -5.55
C CYS A 470 18.22 -19.13 -6.61
N GLU A 471 19.28 -19.77 -7.11
CA GLU A 471 19.16 -20.89 -8.05
C GLU A 471 18.46 -22.06 -7.36
N TYR A 472 17.41 -22.59 -8.00
CA TYR A 472 16.57 -23.65 -7.44
C TYR A 472 17.37 -24.91 -7.09
N HIS A 473 18.24 -25.36 -8.02
CA HIS A 473 19.00 -26.59 -7.84
C HIS A 473 20.01 -26.48 -6.69
N ASP A 474 20.64 -25.32 -6.54
CA ASP A 474 21.58 -25.08 -5.46
C ASP A 474 20.89 -25.02 -4.10
N PHE A 475 19.70 -24.42 -4.04
CA PHE A 475 18.91 -24.38 -2.81
C PHE A 475 18.44 -25.77 -2.38
N ILE A 476 17.77 -26.51 -3.26
CA ILE A 476 17.13 -27.78 -2.90
C ILE A 476 18.14 -28.86 -2.51
N ASN A 477 19.35 -28.79 -3.06
CA ASN A 477 20.46 -29.69 -2.71
C ASN A 477 21.23 -29.25 -1.46
N HIS A 478 20.97 -28.04 -0.94
CA HIS A 478 21.63 -27.57 0.26
C HIS A 478 21.10 -28.33 1.50
N PRO A 479 21.98 -28.75 2.45
CA PRO A 479 21.56 -29.53 3.62
C PRO A 479 20.40 -28.91 4.41
N VAL A 480 20.41 -27.59 4.59
CA VAL A 480 19.34 -26.84 5.28
C VAL A 480 17.98 -26.95 4.57
N ALA A 481 17.93 -27.06 3.24
CA ALA A 481 16.67 -27.26 2.52
C ALA A 481 16.20 -28.73 2.60
N GLN A 482 17.13 -29.68 2.72
CA GLN A 482 16.81 -31.09 2.94
C GLN A 482 16.18 -31.32 4.33
N GLU A 483 16.44 -30.44 5.31
CA GLU A 483 15.84 -30.51 6.65
C GLU A 483 14.33 -30.22 6.67
N ILE A 484 13.78 -29.53 5.66
CA ILE A 484 12.37 -29.10 5.66
C ILE A 484 11.42 -29.99 4.84
N SER A 485 11.88 -31.12 4.30
CA SER A 485 11.01 -32.14 3.67
C SER A 485 10.10 -31.60 2.56
N ILE A 486 10.58 -30.68 1.73
CA ILE A 486 9.81 -30.25 0.56
C ILE A 486 9.66 -31.48 -0.36
N PRO A 487 8.46 -31.80 -0.89
CA PRO A 487 8.28 -32.99 -1.71
C PRO A 487 9.09 -32.91 -3.02
N ILE A 488 10.30 -33.50 -3.02
CA ILE A 488 11.25 -33.44 -4.14
C ILE A 488 10.72 -34.18 -5.38
N GLU A 489 9.88 -35.21 -5.21
CA GLU A 489 9.25 -35.93 -6.34
C GLU A 489 8.34 -35.04 -7.19
N GLN A 490 7.81 -33.95 -6.61
CA GLN A 490 7.07 -32.91 -7.34
C GLN A 490 8.00 -31.86 -7.96
N MET A 491 9.32 -32.09 -8.00
CA MET A 491 10.33 -31.14 -8.48
C MET A 491 11.55 -31.85 -9.09
N PRO A 492 11.50 -32.21 -10.39
CA PRO A 492 12.51 -33.03 -11.04
C PRO A 492 13.89 -32.32 -11.11
N PRO A 493 14.99 -33.08 -11.23
CA PRO A 493 16.34 -32.54 -11.19
C PRO A 493 16.71 -31.68 -12.42
N ASP A 494 15.95 -31.76 -13.51
CA ASP A 494 16.20 -31.07 -14.80
C ASP A 494 15.54 -29.68 -14.93
N VAL A 495 14.98 -29.16 -13.83
CA VAL A 495 14.29 -27.87 -13.77
C VAL A 495 15.20 -26.71 -14.17
N GLN A 496 14.73 -25.90 -15.12
CA GLN A 496 15.44 -24.73 -15.61
C GLN A 496 15.18 -23.49 -14.73
N PRO A 497 16.09 -22.50 -14.72
CA PRO A 497 15.82 -21.23 -14.05
C PRO A 497 14.63 -20.48 -14.67
N LEU A 498 13.62 -20.17 -13.86
CA LEU A 498 12.44 -19.37 -14.26
C LEU A 498 12.80 -17.92 -14.64
N ILE A 499 13.96 -17.47 -14.16
CA ILE A 499 14.59 -16.21 -14.52
C ILE A 499 16.00 -16.53 -15.00
N ARG A 500 16.30 -16.16 -16.24
CA ARG A 500 17.60 -16.47 -16.86
C ARG A 500 18.63 -15.36 -16.62
N ASP A 501 18.16 -14.11 -16.50
CA ASP A 501 18.99 -12.96 -16.18
C ASP A 501 18.21 -11.80 -15.51
N ALA A 502 18.93 -10.75 -15.11
CA ALA A 502 18.35 -9.58 -14.45
C ALA A 502 17.37 -8.77 -15.32
N SER A 503 17.44 -8.90 -16.65
CA SER A 503 16.56 -8.19 -17.58
C SER A 503 15.12 -8.73 -17.54
N ASP A 504 14.95 -10.03 -17.28
CA ASP A 504 13.64 -10.66 -17.12
C ASP A 504 12.91 -10.17 -15.86
N LEU A 505 13.65 -9.92 -14.77
CA LEU A 505 13.16 -9.29 -13.54
C LEU A 505 12.66 -7.87 -13.77
N LEU A 506 13.43 -7.05 -14.50
CA LEU A 506 13.10 -5.67 -14.83
C LEU A 506 11.87 -5.58 -15.77
N ARG A 507 11.74 -6.52 -16.70
CA ARG A 507 10.60 -6.61 -17.63
C ARG A 507 9.27 -6.94 -16.96
N VAL A 508 9.26 -7.61 -15.80
CA VAL A 508 8.04 -7.86 -15.02
C VAL A 508 7.77 -6.70 -14.04
N LYS A 509 8.81 -6.07 -13.48
CA LYS A 509 8.69 -4.89 -12.60
C LYS A 509 8.01 -3.69 -13.26
N ARG A 510 8.23 -3.42 -14.56
CA ARG A 510 7.57 -2.30 -15.29
C ARG A 510 6.04 -2.35 -15.28
N ASN A 511 5.42 -3.53 -15.11
CA ASN A 511 3.97 -3.69 -15.01
C ASN A 511 3.44 -3.63 -13.57
N ILE A 512 4.30 -3.52 -12.54
CA ILE A 512 3.87 -3.50 -11.13
C ILE A 512 3.09 -2.22 -10.79
N HIS A 513 3.40 -1.10 -11.43
CA HIS A 513 2.78 0.21 -11.18
C HIS A 513 1.50 0.52 -11.97
N LEU A 514 0.99 -0.37 -12.83
CA LEU A 514 -0.09 -0.03 -13.79
C LEU A 514 -1.47 -0.69 -13.56
N THR A 515 -1.75 -1.36 -12.44
CA THR A 515 -3.02 -2.10 -12.27
C THR A 515 -3.90 -1.57 -11.13
N SER A 516 -4.61 -0.45 -11.35
CA SER A 516 -5.87 -0.13 -10.66
C SER A 516 -6.73 0.88 -11.44
N VAL A 517 -7.21 0.53 -12.63
CA VAL A 517 -8.32 1.26 -13.27
C VAL A 517 -9.27 0.26 -13.93
N ALA A 518 -10.41 0.06 -13.31
CA ALA A 518 -11.51 -0.75 -13.83
C ALA A 518 -12.15 -0.07 -15.05
N ARG A 519 -12.36 -0.82 -16.14
CA ARG A 519 -13.25 -0.46 -17.25
C ARG A 519 -14.67 -0.96 -16.94
N THR A 520 -15.65 -0.06 -16.94
CA THR A 520 -17.08 -0.40 -16.99
C THR A 520 -17.45 -0.95 -18.39
N PRO A 521 -18.37 -1.93 -18.48
CA PRO A 521 -19.08 -2.26 -19.71
C PRO A 521 -20.49 -1.67 -19.66
N ASP A 522 -20.98 -1.10 -20.77
CA ASP A 522 -22.42 -0.85 -20.93
C ASP A 522 -22.93 -1.49 -22.21
N MET A 523 -24.10 -2.11 -22.04
CA MET A 523 -24.86 -2.95 -22.97
C MET A 523 -25.40 -2.18 -24.18
N ALA A 524 -25.65 -2.91 -25.27
CA ALA A 524 -26.72 -2.58 -26.21
C ALA A 524 -27.24 -3.85 -26.90
N VAL A 525 -28.54 -4.15 -26.76
CA VAL A 525 -29.29 -4.99 -27.70
C VAL A 525 -30.70 -4.41 -27.91
N MET A 526 -30.94 -4.05 -29.19
CA MET A 526 -32.15 -4.05 -30.04
C MET A 526 -33.50 -3.46 -29.56
N LEU A 527 -34.13 -2.62 -30.39
CA LEU A 527 -35.07 -3.09 -31.45
C LEU A 527 -35.59 -1.97 -32.39
N SER A 528 -35.88 -2.40 -33.63
CA SER A 528 -36.89 -1.88 -34.60
C SER A 528 -36.53 -0.78 -35.62
N SER A 529 -35.92 -1.26 -36.71
CA SER A 529 -36.41 -1.21 -38.11
C SER A 529 -37.27 -0.06 -38.65
N ARG A 530 -36.73 0.50 -39.76
CA ARG A 530 -37.41 1.06 -40.96
C ARG A 530 -37.87 2.53 -40.93
N LEU A 531 -36.91 3.46 -40.83
CA LEU A 531 -37.00 4.78 -41.51
C LEU A 531 -35.64 5.48 -41.75
N ALA A 532 -34.52 4.75 -41.72
CA ALA A 532 -33.17 5.35 -41.71
C ALA A 532 -32.43 5.36 -43.07
N ILE A 533 -32.97 4.72 -44.11
CA ILE A 533 -32.22 4.50 -45.36
C ILE A 533 -32.20 5.76 -46.25
N LEU A 534 -33.05 6.74 -46.02
CA LEU A 534 -33.08 8.00 -46.81
C LEU A 534 -32.36 9.19 -46.14
N ILE A 535 -32.01 9.11 -44.85
CA ILE A 535 -31.24 10.15 -44.15
C ILE A 535 -29.72 9.86 -44.23
N LEU A 536 -29.33 8.61 -44.46
CA LEU A 536 -27.92 8.19 -44.54
C LEU A 536 -27.19 8.62 -45.81
N LEU A 537 -27.88 9.13 -46.85
CA LEU A 537 -27.23 9.62 -48.07
C LEU A 537 -26.94 11.14 -48.06
N ALA A 538 -27.52 11.91 -47.12
CA ALA A 538 -27.23 13.34 -46.95
C ALA A 538 -26.22 13.63 -45.81
N ALA A 539 -25.98 12.67 -44.90
CA ALA A 539 -25.01 12.81 -43.81
C ALA A 539 -23.56 12.44 -44.19
N ALA A 540 -23.30 12.06 -45.45
CA ALA A 540 -21.96 11.70 -45.93
C ALA A 540 -21.09 12.91 -46.37
N HIS A 541 -21.59 14.16 -46.21
CA HIS A 541 -20.84 15.37 -46.58
C HIS A 541 -20.80 16.44 -45.48
N CYS A 542 -21.08 16.07 -44.23
CA CYS A 542 -20.70 16.91 -43.08
C CYS A 542 -20.03 16.01 -42.05
N GLY A 543 -18.79 15.62 -42.33
CA GLY A 543 -17.90 15.16 -41.29
C GLY A 543 -17.77 16.28 -40.27
N ILE A 544 -18.43 16.14 -39.13
CA ILE A 544 -17.98 16.81 -37.92
C ILE A 544 -16.62 16.18 -37.65
N CYS A 545 -15.55 16.80 -38.17
CA CYS A 545 -14.21 16.56 -37.67
C CYS A 545 -14.30 16.84 -36.18
N ALA A 546 -14.32 15.80 -35.34
CA ALA A 546 -13.98 16.00 -33.95
C ALA A 546 -12.61 16.68 -33.96
N GLU A 547 -12.54 17.92 -33.46
CA GLU A 547 -11.28 18.65 -33.38
C GLU A 547 -10.24 17.75 -32.69
N ALA A 548 -9.15 17.43 -33.38
CA ALA A 548 -8.04 16.67 -32.80
C ALA A 548 -7.56 17.40 -31.54
N LYS A 549 -7.49 16.68 -30.42
CA LYS A 549 -7.20 17.25 -29.09
C LYS A 549 -6.37 16.27 -28.29
N CYS A 550 -5.35 16.77 -27.61
CA CYS A 550 -4.62 15.97 -26.64
C CYS A 550 -5.35 16.00 -25.31
N ARG A 551 -5.51 14.84 -24.68
CA ARG A 551 -6.24 14.60 -23.43
C ARG A 551 -5.37 13.79 -22.48
N ILE A 552 -4.95 14.42 -21.39
CA ILE A 552 -4.11 13.78 -20.35
C ILE A 552 -4.93 13.64 -19.08
N ASP A 553 -5.23 12.39 -18.71
CA ASP A 553 -5.93 12.06 -17.48
C ASP A 553 -4.92 12.05 -16.33
N LEU A 554 -5.02 13.03 -15.43
CA LEU A 554 -4.07 13.24 -14.36
C LEU A 554 -3.97 12.07 -13.37
N ASN A 555 -5.01 11.23 -13.27
CA ASN A 555 -5.01 10.08 -12.37
C ASN A 555 -4.42 8.83 -13.01
N LYS A 556 -4.51 8.71 -14.34
CA LYS A 556 -4.06 7.53 -15.10
C LYS A 556 -2.69 7.73 -15.75
N ASP A 557 -2.43 8.93 -16.25
CA ASP A 557 -1.32 9.23 -17.17
C ASP A 557 -0.17 9.97 -16.47
N VAL A 558 -0.44 10.61 -15.33
CA VAL A 558 0.57 11.36 -14.56
C VAL A 558 1.00 10.55 -13.34
N THR A 559 2.30 10.37 -13.22
CA THR A 559 2.97 9.71 -12.08
C THR A 559 3.91 10.71 -11.37
N ALA A 560 4.55 10.28 -10.28
CA ALA A 560 5.52 11.12 -9.57
C ALA A 560 6.75 11.49 -10.42
N SER A 561 7.05 10.72 -11.47
CA SER A 561 8.15 11.01 -12.41
C SER A 561 7.68 11.74 -13.67
N SER A 562 6.40 12.06 -13.84
CA SER A 562 5.93 12.75 -15.04
C SER A 562 6.38 14.22 -15.08
N PRO A 563 6.73 14.77 -16.26
CA PRO A 563 7.03 16.20 -16.40
C PRO A 563 5.78 17.06 -16.22
N LEU A 564 5.98 18.34 -15.87
CA LEU A 564 4.93 19.36 -15.82
C LEU A 564 4.76 20.01 -17.19
N PHE A 565 3.52 20.34 -17.54
CA PHE A 565 3.25 21.30 -18.60
C PHE A 565 3.28 22.71 -18.02
N LEU A 566 4.15 23.56 -18.56
CA LEU A 566 4.21 24.99 -18.25
C LEU A 566 3.71 25.81 -19.44
N SER A 567 3.07 26.93 -19.13
CA SER A 567 2.76 27.96 -20.10
C SER A 567 4.05 28.59 -20.63
N ILE A 568 4.10 28.83 -21.95
CA ILE A 568 5.24 29.47 -22.60
C ILE A 568 5.23 30.96 -22.24
N GLY A 569 6.34 31.47 -21.70
CA GLY A 569 6.46 32.87 -21.28
C GLY A 569 6.27 33.05 -19.77
N SER A 570 5.10 32.73 -19.22
CA SER A 570 4.84 32.90 -17.77
C SER A 570 5.51 31.83 -16.90
N LEU A 571 5.83 30.66 -17.47
CA LEU A 571 6.36 29.49 -16.76
C LEU A 571 5.44 28.96 -15.64
N GLU A 572 4.17 29.36 -15.65
CA GLU A 572 3.18 28.83 -14.72
C GLU A 572 2.75 27.41 -15.12
N PRO A 573 2.57 26.49 -14.16
CA PRO A 573 1.95 25.20 -14.43
C PRO A 573 0.56 25.36 -15.03
N ILE A 574 0.24 24.50 -15.99
CA ILE A 574 -1.08 24.45 -16.58
C ILE A 574 -1.94 23.52 -15.73
N TYR A 575 -3.07 24.01 -15.23
CA TYR A 575 -4.05 23.22 -14.47
C TYR A 575 -5.27 22.91 -15.34
N PRO A 576 -6.01 21.82 -15.06
CA PRO A 576 -7.25 21.53 -15.78
C PRO A 576 -8.35 22.52 -15.40
N GLU A 577 -9.40 22.57 -16.21
CA GLU A 577 -10.59 23.35 -15.87
C GLU A 577 -11.28 22.78 -14.63
N ARG A 578 -11.88 23.66 -13.82
CA ARG A 578 -12.64 23.28 -12.61
C ARG A 578 -13.80 22.33 -12.90
N SER A 579 -14.42 22.44 -14.08
CA SER A 579 -15.51 21.57 -14.56
C SER A 579 -15.04 20.14 -14.86
N SER A 580 -13.76 19.96 -15.20
CA SER A 580 -13.13 18.69 -15.53
C SER A 580 -11.77 18.55 -14.84
N PRO A 581 -11.73 18.53 -13.49
CA PRO A 581 -10.51 18.80 -12.72
C PRO A 581 -9.46 17.68 -12.78
N GLN A 582 -9.75 16.59 -13.49
CA GLN A 582 -8.84 15.45 -13.71
C GLN A 582 -8.27 15.40 -15.13
N LEU A 583 -8.68 16.29 -16.04
CA LEU A 583 -8.39 16.17 -17.46
C LEU A 583 -7.74 17.45 -18.00
N LEU A 584 -6.47 17.36 -18.39
CA LEU A 584 -5.83 18.40 -19.21
C LEU A 584 -6.23 18.20 -20.66
N THR A 585 -6.69 19.28 -21.31
CA THR A 585 -7.06 19.26 -22.73
C THR A 585 -6.27 20.33 -23.49
N PHE A 586 -5.63 19.93 -24.58
CA PHE A 586 -4.88 20.82 -25.47
C PHE A 586 -5.42 20.71 -26.89
N ASN A 587 -5.57 21.83 -27.58
CA ASN A 587 -5.97 21.83 -28.98
C ASN A 587 -4.82 21.31 -29.86
N SER A 588 -5.14 20.57 -30.94
CA SER A 588 -4.11 20.16 -31.90
C SER A 588 -3.30 21.36 -32.38
N GLY A 589 -1.99 21.20 -32.43
CA GLY A 589 -1.05 22.25 -32.79
C GLY A 589 -0.64 23.19 -31.66
N GLN A 590 -1.33 23.17 -30.52
CA GLN A 590 -0.97 23.98 -29.35
C GLN A 590 0.38 23.52 -28.77
N LYS A 591 1.21 24.49 -28.37
CA LYS A 591 2.57 24.24 -27.87
C LYS A 591 2.66 24.58 -26.39
N HIS A 592 3.35 23.73 -25.63
CA HIS A 592 3.61 23.89 -24.21
C HIS A 592 5.04 23.46 -23.85
N LEU A 593 5.55 23.98 -22.75
CA LEU A 593 6.87 23.59 -22.26
C LEU A 593 6.72 22.40 -21.29
N LEU A 594 7.23 21.24 -21.65
CA LEU A 594 7.44 20.14 -20.72
C LEU A 594 8.64 20.47 -19.83
N TYR A 595 8.50 20.25 -18.53
CA TYR A 595 9.53 20.59 -17.55
C TYR A 595 9.70 19.49 -16.50
N CYS A 596 10.95 19.11 -16.26
CA CYS A 596 11.36 18.21 -15.17
C CYS A 596 12.01 19.01 -14.03
N PRO A 597 11.29 19.28 -12.92
CA PRO A 597 11.76 20.21 -11.90
C PRO A 597 13.02 19.72 -11.17
N GLY A 598 14.17 20.31 -11.48
CA GLY A 598 15.47 19.91 -10.93
C GLY A 598 16.09 18.66 -11.57
N GLY A 599 15.38 17.99 -12.50
CA GLY A 599 15.84 16.80 -13.24
C GLY A 599 15.98 17.04 -14.74
N GLN A 600 16.18 15.97 -15.51
CA GLN A 600 16.26 16.00 -16.96
C GLN A 600 15.09 15.23 -17.57
N ILE A 601 14.70 15.62 -18.79
CA ILE A 601 13.68 14.91 -19.58
C ILE A 601 14.28 13.58 -20.06
N THR A 602 13.57 12.49 -19.79
CA THR A 602 13.87 11.14 -20.27
C THR A 602 12.78 10.71 -21.25
N ARG A 603 13.18 10.22 -22.42
CA ARG A 603 12.28 9.68 -23.45
C ARG A 603 12.88 8.41 -24.05
N PHE A 604 12.06 7.41 -24.30
CA PHE A 604 12.52 6.10 -24.84
C PHE A 604 13.73 5.55 -24.06
N GLU A 605 13.71 5.70 -22.74
CA GLU A 605 14.77 5.26 -21.82
C GLU A 605 16.13 5.96 -21.98
N ARG A 606 16.17 7.07 -22.73
CA ARG A 606 17.36 7.92 -22.87
C ARG A 606 17.11 9.26 -22.18
N THR A 607 18.00 9.60 -21.25
CA THR A 607 17.99 10.91 -20.60
C THR A 607 18.63 11.94 -21.51
N THR A 608 17.90 13.04 -21.73
CA THR A 608 18.40 14.19 -22.49
C THR A 608 19.22 15.10 -21.59
N ASN A 609 20.04 15.98 -22.17
CA ASN A 609 20.78 16.98 -21.39
C ASN A 609 19.93 18.20 -20.97
N SER A 610 18.61 18.16 -21.17
CA SER A 610 17.71 19.29 -20.92
C SER A 610 16.68 18.97 -19.85
N SER A 611 16.41 19.93 -18.96
CA SER A 611 15.30 19.88 -18.00
C SER A 611 13.97 20.31 -18.62
N THR A 612 14.00 20.92 -19.80
CA THR A 612 12.82 21.44 -20.50
C THR A 612 12.75 21.00 -21.95
N GLU A 613 11.53 20.92 -22.49
CA GLU A 613 11.30 20.61 -23.89
C GLU A 613 10.03 21.28 -24.42
N LEU A 614 10.07 21.82 -25.64
CA LEU A 614 8.88 22.36 -26.29
C LEU A 614 8.08 21.24 -26.98
N ALA A 615 6.90 20.93 -26.43
CA ALA A 615 5.99 19.89 -26.90
C ALA A 615 4.82 20.51 -27.66
N LYS A 616 4.49 19.97 -28.84
CA LYS A 616 3.33 20.36 -29.65
C LYS A 616 2.30 19.24 -29.62
N CYS A 617 1.06 19.55 -29.22
CA CYS A 617 -0.04 18.61 -29.23
C CYS A 617 -0.37 18.14 -30.66
N LEU A 618 -0.56 16.84 -30.85
CA LEU A 618 -1.03 16.23 -32.10
C LEU A 618 -2.49 15.80 -31.94
N ASP A 619 -2.73 14.65 -31.31
CA ASP A 619 -4.05 14.10 -30.98
C ASP A 619 -3.94 13.04 -29.87
N GLY A 620 -5.01 12.80 -29.12
CA GLY A 620 -5.05 11.77 -28.08
C GLY A 620 -4.02 12.02 -26.96
N LYS A 621 -2.95 11.23 -26.89
CA LYS A 621 -1.83 11.45 -25.94
C LYS A 621 -0.52 11.76 -26.64
N SER A 622 -0.56 11.96 -27.95
CA SER A 622 0.61 12.10 -28.81
C SER A 622 1.04 13.55 -28.89
N PHE A 623 2.33 13.77 -28.73
CA PHE A 623 3.00 15.06 -28.86
C PHE A 623 4.18 14.93 -29.81
N SER A 624 4.57 16.05 -30.42
CA SER A 624 5.81 16.16 -31.19
C SER A 624 6.79 17.09 -30.50
N SER A 625 8.06 16.67 -30.48
CA SER A 625 9.18 17.46 -30.01
C SER A 625 9.60 18.48 -31.06
N VAL A 626 9.43 19.77 -30.77
CA VAL A 626 9.79 20.83 -31.73
C VAL A 626 11.31 20.89 -32.01
N PRO A 627 12.22 20.77 -31.01
CA PRO A 627 13.66 20.86 -31.26
C PRO A 627 14.26 19.67 -32.04
N TYR A 628 13.59 18.52 -32.10
CA TYR A 628 14.13 17.27 -32.65
C TYR A 628 13.31 16.78 -33.85
N HIS A 629 13.28 17.55 -34.95
CA HIS A 629 12.62 17.18 -36.21
C HIS A 629 11.17 16.67 -36.09
N ASN A 630 10.37 17.19 -35.14
CA ASN A 630 9.02 16.72 -34.84
C ASN A 630 8.94 15.24 -34.43
N LEU A 631 9.93 14.74 -33.68
CA LEU A 631 9.89 13.40 -33.09
C LEU A 631 8.58 13.21 -32.30
N GLU A 632 7.76 12.27 -32.73
CA GLU A 632 6.48 11.96 -32.10
C GLU A 632 6.66 10.98 -30.93
N TYR A 633 5.95 11.23 -29.84
CA TYR A 633 5.93 10.38 -28.67
C TYR A 633 4.57 10.49 -27.98
N SER A 634 4.18 9.43 -27.27
CA SER A 634 3.03 9.49 -26.36
C SER A 634 3.49 9.98 -24.98
N PHE A 635 2.63 10.69 -24.25
CA PHE A 635 2.99 11.29 -22.95
C PHE A 635 3.52 10.28 -21.92
N ASP A 636 3.03 9.04 -21.93
CA ASP A 636 3.49 7.94 -21.08
C ASP A 636 4.94 7.48 -21.36
N GLN A 637 5.52 7.91 -22.49
CA GLN A 637 6.90 7.63 -22.87
C GLN A 637 7.88 8.73 -22.39
N VAL A 638 7.38 9.77 -21.70
CA VAL A 638 8.19 10.86 -21.15
C VAL A 638 8.17 10.84 -19.63
N ALA A 639 9.35 10.93 -19.03
CA ALA A 639 9.51 11.00 -17.59
C ALA A 639 10.67 11.93 -17.21
N CYS A 640 10.81 12.19 -15.93
CA CYS A 640 11.90 12.91 -15.32
C CYS A 640 12.92 11.95 -14.73
N SER A 641 14.20 12.27 -14.89
CA SER A 641 15.31 11.41 -14.45
C SER A 641 15.44 11.25 -12.93
N LYS A 642 14.83 12.14 -12.14
CA LYS A 642 14.82 12.08 -10.67
C LYS A 642 13.62 12.83 -10.09
N ASN A 643 13.38 12.62 -8.79
CA ASN A 643 12.36 13.35 -8.02
C ASN A 643 12.58 14.87 -8.07
N PRO A 644 11.51 15.67 -7.93
CA PRO A 644 11.61 17.12 -7.89
C PRO A 644 12.57 17.60 -6.80
N SER A 645 13.46 18.53 -7.14
CA SER A 645 14.40 19.11 -6.17
C SER A 645 14.12 20.61 -6.01
N PRO A 646 13.32 21.01 -5.00
CA PRO A 646 13.00 22.42 -4.79
C PRO A 646 14.23 23.18 -4.29
N VAL A 647 14.37 24.40 -4.76
CA VAL A 647 15.41 25.33 -4.32
C VAL A 647 14.78 26.57 -3.71
N THR A 648 15.58 27.33 -2.98
CA THR A 648 15.14 28.55 -2.31
C THR A 648 15.94 29.73 -2.84
N ARG A 649 15.26 30.85 -3.08
CA ARG A 649 15.92 32.13 -3.39
C ARG A 649 15.38 33.21 -2.47
N SER A 650 16.25 34.11 -2.03
CA SER A 650 15.84 35.30 -1.29
C SER A 650 16.40 36.53 -1.97
N ASN A 651 15.66 37.63 -1.85
CA ASN A 651 16.20 38.96 -2.12
C ASN A 651 16.34 39.68 -0.79
N ASN A 652 17.55 39.70 -0.22
CA ASN A 652 17.81 40.26 1.11
C ASN A 652 17.49 41.78 1.21
N ARG A 653 17.21 42.46 0.08
CA ARG A 653 16.74 43.86 0.05
C ARG A 653 15.23 43.99 0.32
N HIS A 654 14.46 42.93 0.14
CA HIS A 654 13.01 42.93 0.33
C HIS A 654 12.68 42.36 1.72
N LYS A 655 12.57 43.27 2.69
CA LYS A 655 12.02 42.95 4.01
C LYS A 655 10.52 42.75 3.91
N CYS A 656 10.00 41.75 4.61
CA CYS A 656 8.57 41.43 4.68
C CYS A 656 8.01 41.58 6.10
N SER A 657 8.86 41.92 7.07
CA SER A 657 8.56 42.43 8.42
C SER A 657 9.81 43.17 8.94
N SER A 658 9.78 43.66 10.19
CA SER A 658 10.93 44.32 10.82
C SER A 658 12.20 43.43 10.84
N ASP A 659 12.01 42.13 11.07
CA ASP A 659 13.04 41.10 11.23
C ASP A 659 13.01 39.98 10.17
N GLY A 660 12.04 40.03 9.25
CA GLY A 660 11.77 39.01 8.25
C GLY A 660 12.24 39.40 6.84
N VAL A 661 12.76 38.41 6.12
CA VAL A 661 13.10 38.52 4.69
C VAL A 661 12.17 37.67 3.85
N LEU A 662 11.85 38.17 2.65
CA LEU A 662 11.04 37.43 1.70
C LEU A 662 11.88 36.30 1.07
N VAL A 663 11.39 35.07 1.16
CA VAL A 663 12.01 33.88 0.57
C VAL A 663 11.01 33.17 -0.31
N GLU A 664 11.45 32.74 -1.49
CA GLU A 664 10.64 31.98 -2.42
C GLU A 664 11.16 30.55 -2.50
N ILE A 665 10.24 29.59 -2.41
CA ILE A 665 10.48 28.16 -2.60
C ILE A 665 9.89 27.80 -3.96
N GLY A 666 10.64 27.02 -4.74
CA GLY A 666 10.22 26.67 -6.09
C GLY A 666 11.33 25.99 -6.88
N TYR A 667 11.32 26.19 -8.18
CA TYR A 667 12.20 25.47 -9.10
C TYR A 667 12.83 26.41 -10.13
N GLN A 668 14.15 26.25 -10.34
CA GLN A 668 14.87 26.98 -11.37
C GLN A 668 14.62 26.36 -12.75
N VAL A 669 13.97 27.10 -13.65
CA VAL A 669 13.69 26.66 -15.02
C VAL A 669 14.83 27.11 -15.94
N LYS A 670 16.00 26.45 -15.82
CA LYS A 670 17.24 26.79 -16.55
C LYS A 670 17.51 28.31 -16.53
N ASP A 671 17.74 28.95 -17.68
CA ASP A 671 17.97 30.39 -17.84
C ASP A 671 16.66 31.18 -18.02
N SER A 672 15.51 30.48 -18.11
CA SER A 672 14.22 31.07 -18.47
C SER A 672 13.53 31.75 -17.28
N GLY A 673 13.85 31.37 -16.04
CA GLY A 673 13.29 31.98 -14.84
C GLY A 673 13.11 31.02 -13.67
N PHE A 674 12.24 31.41 -12.74
CA PHE A 674 11.97 30.67 -11.51
C PHE A 674 10.48 30.42 -11.35
N GLN A 675 10.11 29.15 -11.27
CA GLN A 675 8.74 28.73 -11.00
C GLN A 675 8.54 28.68 -9.48
N ARG A 676 7.97 29.75 -8.92
CA ARG A 676 7.63 29.85 -7.49
C ARG A 676 6.41 28.98 -7.16
N THR A 677 6.51 28.20 -6.09
CA THR A 677 5.37 27.43 -5.53
C THR A 677 4.89 28.00 -4.21
N ILE A 678 5.82 28.43 -3.35
CA ILE A 678 5.52 29.00 -2.02
C ILE A 678 6.35 30.27 -1.84
N GLN A 679 5.76 31.29 -1.24
CA GLN A 679 6.46 32.47 -0.75
C GLN A 679 6.36 32.51 0.77
N VAL A 680 7.44 32.87 1.47
CA VAL A 680 7.44 32.96 2.93
C VAL A 680 8.11 34.25 3.39
N CYS A 681 7.67 34.73 4.55
CA CYS A 681 8.38 35.75 5.30
C CYS A 681 9.12 35.11 6.47
N HIS A 682 10.45 35.05 6.40
CA HIS A 682 11.26 34.28 7.34
C HIS A 682 12.18 35.16 8.18
N SER A 683 12.12 35.00 9.51
CA SER A 683 13.04 35.62 10.46
C SER A 683 14.22 34.69 10.73
N ARG A 684 15.39 35.04 10.19
CA ARG A 684 16.65 34.32 10.47
C ARG A 684 17.06 34.45 11.95
N ASN A 685 16.68 35.57 12.58
CA ASN A 685 17.04 35.85 13.97
C ASN A 685 16.33 34.93 14.96
N LEU A 686 15.07 34.57 14.68
CA LEU A 686 14.26 33.69 15.51
C LEU A 686 14.16 32.26 14.96
N ALA A 687 14.73 32.00 13.79
CA ALA A 687 14.63 30.73 13.06
C ALA A 687 13.17 30.29 12.87
N THR A 688 12.30 31.23 12.50
CA THR A 688 10.85 31.01 12.34
C THR A 688 10.27 31.77 11.16
N THR A 689 9.12 31.32 10.67
CA THR A 689 8.41 31.92 9.54
C THR A 689 7.15 32.61 10.02
N SER A 690 7.01 33.92 9.76
CA SER A 690 5.85 34.71 10.19
C SER A 690 4.60 34.33 9.41
N TRP A 691 4.74 34.18 8.08
CA TRP A 691 3.68 33.72 7.19
C TRP A 691 4.24 33.06 5.94
N ALA A 692 3.44 32.17 5.36
CA ALA A 692 3.63 31.55 4.05
C ALA A 692 2.42 31.82 3.16
N HIS A 693 2.66 31.93 1.86
CA HIS A 693 1.67 32.24 0.84
C HIS A 693 1.74 31.24 -0.31
N SER A 694 0.57 30.75 -0.72
CA SER A 694 0.38 29.96 -1.94
C SER A 694 -1.05 30.11 -2.47
N THR A 695 -1.23 29.86 -3.76
CA THR A 695 -2.57 29.77 -4.38
C THR A 695 -3.10 28.35 -4.30
N ILE A 696 -4.31 28.16 -3.76
CA ILE A 696 -5.06 26.90 -3.89
C ILE A 696 -5.91 27.01 -5.15
N ARG A 697 -5.61 26.17 -6.15
CA ARG A 697 -6.29 26.18 -7.44
C ARG A 697 -7.73 25.70 -7.33
N GLY A 698 -8.65 26.29 -8.09
CA GLY A 698 -10.05 25.85 -8.17
C GLY A 698 -10.20 24.43 -8.70
N ALA A 699 -9.20 23.93 -9.44
CA ALA A 699 -9.15 22.54 -9.87
C ALA A 699 -8.78 21.54 -8.75
N ILE A 700 -8.43 21.99 -7.53
CA ILE A 700 -7.86 21.14 -6.45
C ILE A 700 -8.69 19.89 -6.11
N GLY A 701 -9.99 19.88 -6.40
CA GLY A 701 -10.86 18.70 -6.25
C GLY A 701 -10.47 17.49 -7.11
N GLY A 702 -9.69 17.69 -8.18
CA GLY A 702 -9.10 16.62 -9.01
C GLY A 702 -7.63 16.32 -8.71
N SER A 703 -7.03 16.98 -7.71
CA SER A 703 -5.65 16.72 -7.33
C SER A 703 -5.47 15.34 -6.69
N LYS A 704 -4.30 14.73 -6.92
CA LYS A 704 -3.91 13.44 -6.37
C LYS A 704 -2.75 13.64 -5.40
N VAL A 705 -2.88 13.16 -4.16
CA VAL A 705 -1.73 13.10 -3.23
C VAL A 705 -0.89 11.87 -3.58
N PHE A 706 0.31 12.08 -4.11
CA PHE A 706 1.20 11.01 -4.59
C PHE A 706 1.85 10.23 -3.43
N ARG A 707 1.18 9.19 -2.93
CA ARG A 707 1.64 8.40 -1.76
C ARG A 707 2.74 7.38 -2.10
N ASP A 708 2.83 6.96 -3.36
CA ASP A 708 3.68 5.85 -3.80
C ASP A 708 5.18 6.20 -3.83
N ALA A 709 5.52 7.49 -3.86
CA ALA A 709 6.91 7.98 -3.91
C ALA A 709 7.53 8.26 -2.51
N GLY A 710 6.84 7.88 -1.42
CA GLY A 710 7.23 8.23 -0.06
C GLY A 710 7.04 9.72 0.27
N ALA A 711 7.10 10.06 1.55
CA ALA A 711 7.14 11.46 1.97
C ALA A 711 8.57 12.00 1.81
N PRO A 712 8.78 13.14 1.13
CA PRO A 712 10.08 13.77 1.04
C PRO A 712 10.72 14.05 2.41
N THR A 713 12.05 14.01 2.46
CA THR A 713 12.78 14.51 3.62
C THR A 713 12.70 16.03 3.66
N PHE A 714 12.64 16.59 4.88
CA PHE A 714 12.57 18.04 5.04
C PHE A 714 13.91 18.68 4.70
N SER A 715 13.87 19.67 3.80
CA SER A 715 15.04 20.47 3.45
C SER A 715 15.17 21.68 4.37
N LYS A 716 16.38 21.90 4.91
CA LYS A 716 16.71 23.08 5.72
C LYS A 716 16.97 24.32 4.87
N GLY A 717 17.60 24.15 3.72
CA GLY A 717 18.12 25.29 2.95
C GLY A 717 19.16 26.10 3.72
N GLN A 718 19.42 27.33 3.28
CA GLN A 718 20.48 28.21 3.80
C GLN A 718 20.02 29.20 4.90
N PHE A 719 18.84 28.97 5.50
CA PHE A 719 18.19 29.98 6.36
C PHE A 719 18.26 29.67 7.87
N PHE A 720 18.81 28.52 8.25
CA PHE A 720 18.86 28.06 9.64
C PHE A 720 20.31 27.81 10.12
N GLU A 721 21.25 28.71 9.84
CA GLU A 721 22.69 28.49 10.07
C GLU A 721 23.05 28.12 11.51
N ASN A 722 22.39 28.74 12.49
CA ASN A 722 22.68 28.55 13.92
C ASN A 722 21.75 27.57 14.64
N VAL A 723 20.89 26.85 13.90
CA VAL A 723 19.97 25.85 14.47
C VAL A 723 20.15 24.50 13.80
N VAL A 724 20.20 23.45 14.62
CA VAL A 724 20.25 22.05 14.18
C VAL A 724 18.81 21.53 14.04
N MET A 725 18.14 21.89 12.94
CA MET A 725 16.68 21.69 12.75
C MET A 725 16.21 20.22 12.91
N ASN A 726 17.04 19.24 12.57
CA ASN A 726 16.71 17.82 12.76
C ASN A 726 16.66 17.38 14.24
N LYS A 727 17.19 18.18 15.17
CA LYS A 727 17.10 17.95 16.63
C LYS A 727 15.95 18.70 17.30
N VAL A 728 15.27 19.61 16.62
CA VAL A 728 14.23 20.49 17.22
C VAL A 728 12.94 19.73 17.53
N TYR A 729 12.45 18.93 16.57
CA TYR A 729 11.15 18.27 16.65
C TYR A 729 11.12 16.86 17.24
N PRO A 730 12.20 16.06 17.31
CA PRO A 730 12.16 14.78 18.01
C PRO A 730 11.71 14.94 19.47
N ARG A 731 10.81 14.07 19.93
CA ARG A 731 10.16 14.20 21.24
C ARG A 731 11.17 14.14 22.41
N ASN A 732 12.20 13.31 22.32
CA ASN A 732 13.26 13.24 23.32
C ASN A 732 13.96 14.60 23.53
N HIS A 733 14.26 15.32 22.45
CA HIS A 733 14.82 16.68 22.54
C HIS A 733 13.81 17.69 23.09
N GLN A 734 12.53 17.56 22.75
CA GLN A 734 11.47 18.40 23.35
C GLN A 734 11.34 18.17 24.85
N VAL A 735 11.41 16.92 25.32
CA VAL A 735 11.38 16.59 26.76
C VAL A 735 12.53 17.26 27.49
N ALA A 736 13.76 17.18 26.96
CA ALA A 736 14.92 17.87 27.55
C ALA A 736 14.74 19.41 27.54
N THR A 737 14.21 19.96 26.45
CA THR A 737 13.96 21.39 26.31
C THR A 737 12.90 21.88 27.30
N PHE A 738 11.79 21.16 27.43
CA PHE A 738 10.71 21.47 28.37
C PHE A 738 11.17 21.31 29.83
N ALA A 739 12.01 20.31 30.12
CA ALA A 739 12.61 20.17 31.44
C ALA A 739 13.44 21.42 31.79
N ASN A 740 14.23 21.96 30.86
CA ASN A 740 14.96 23.21 31.09
C ASN A 740 14.03 24.41 31.28
N ILE A 741 13.00 24.56 30.45
CA ILE A 741 12.01 25.66 30.56
C ILE A 741 11.29 25.65 31.91
N PHE A 742 10.97 24.46 32.43
CA PHE A 742 10.27 24.28 33.69
C PHE A 742 11.20 23.99 34.88
N ASN A 743 12.47 24.40 34.81
CA ASN A 743 13.44 24.25 35.92
C ASN A 743 13.50 22.80 36.49
N GLN A 744 13.49 21.81 35.60
CA GLN A 744 13.49 20.37 35.88
C GLN A 744 12.23 19.84 36.59
N ASP A 745 11.11 20.58 36.57
CA ASP A 745 9.83 20.09 37.09
C ASP A 745 9.24 19.00 36.17
N LYS A 746 9.50 17.74 36.55
CA LYS A 746 9.03 16.56 35.84
C LYS A 746 7.50 16.48 35.75
N SER A 747 6.77 17.04 36.72
CA SER A 747 5.30 16.99 36.72
C SER A 747 4.71 17.89 35.63
N LEU A 748 5.31 19.07 35.42
CA LEU A 748 4.94 19.97 34.33
C LEU A 748 5.33 19.41 32.96
N VAL A 749 6.52 18.79 32.87
CA VAL A 749 6.94 18.11 31.64
C VAL A 749 5.97 16.99 31.30
N GLU A 750 5.60 16.13 32.25
CA GLU A 750 4.67 15.02 32.00
C GLU A 750 3.25 15.52 31.70
N ARG A 751 2.81 16.63 32.30
CA ARG A 751 1.51 17.26 31.98
C ARG A 751 1.39 17.64 30.51
N TYR A 752 2.42 18.26 29.93
CA TYR A 752 2.39 18.78 28.56
C TYR A 752 2.96 17.79 27.53
N LEU A 753 3.91 16.95 27.92
CA LEU A 753 4.52 15.92 27.08
C LEU A 753 4.35 14.55 27.76
N PRO A 754 3.12 14.00 27.82
CA PRO A 754 2.86 12.73 28.50
C PRO A 754 3.58 11.57 27.82
N SER A 755 4.26 10.74 28.62
CA SER A 755 5.13 9.62 28.20
C SER A 755 4.34 8.41 27.71
N THR A 756 3.12 8.22 28.20
CA THR A 756 2.23 7.08 27.91
C THR A 756 0.78 7.52 27.76
N GLY A 757 -0.08 6.63 27.25
CA GLY A 757 -1.52 6.82 27.18
C GLY A 757 -2.05 7.33 25.83
N PRO A 758 -3.40 7.33 25.66
CA PRO A 758 -4.08 7.76 24.43
C PRO A 758 -3.88 9.25 24.11
N SER A 759 -3.38 10.03 25.07
CA SER A 759 -3.15 11.47 25.00
C SER A 759 -1.70 11.85 24.66
N LYS A 760 -0.86 10.92 24.18
CA LYS A 760 0.53 11.19 23.78
C LYS A 760 0.54 12.35 22.77
N ASN A 761 1.06 13.50 23.19
CA ASN A 761 1.09 14.74 22.40
C ASN A 761 2.49 15.35 22.44
N TYR A 762 2.86 16.05 21.38
CA TYR A 762 4.16 16.73 21.21
C TYR A 762 4.05 17.73 20.06
N LEU A 763 5.04 18.63 19.93
CA LEU A 763 5.07 19.60 18.84
C LEU A 763 5.59 18.96 17.56
N VAL A 764 4.87 19.11 16.46
CA VAL A 764 5.21 18.59 15.15
C VAL A 764 5.60 19.71 14.18
N ARG A 765 6.18 19.31 13.04
CA ARG A 765 6.40 20.17 11.87
C ARG A 765 5.06 20.48 11.20
N GLY A 766 4.30 21.39 11.79
CA GLY A 766 3.01 21.83 11.25
C GLY A 766 3.22 22.65 9.99
N HIS A 767 2.67 22.20 8.87
CA HIS A 767 2.87 22.89 7.58
C HIS A 767 2.06 24.19 7.55
N LEU A 768 2.63 25.25 6.98
CA LEU A 768 1.91 26.49 6.67
C LEU A 768 1.13 26.34 5.36
N VAL A 769 1.84 25.96 4.30
CA VAL A 769 1.23 25.47 3.06
C VAL A 769 1.18 23.96 3.11
N ALA A 770 -0.03 23.40 3.21
CA ALA A 770 -0.20 21.96 3.34
C ALA A 770 0.13 21.26 2.03
N ARG A 771 0.64 20.03 2.11
CA ARG A 771 0.86 19.19 0.93
C ARG A 771 -0.40 19.05 0.08
N ALA A 772 -1.56 18.89 0.70
CA ALA A 772 -2.84 18.74 0.00
C ALA A 772 -3.38 20.04 -0.62
N ASP A 773 -2.77 21.19 -0.30
CA ASP A 773 -3.12 22.49 -0.92
C ASP A 773 -2.46 22.64 -2.30
N GLN A 774 -1.53 21.75 -2.65
CA GLN A 774 -0.76 21.77 -3.89
C GLN A 774 -1.24 20.69 -4.88
N PHE A 775 -1.26 21.03 -6.17
CA PHE A 775 -1.91 20.21 -7.18
C PHE A 775 -0.97 19.13 -7.75
N TYR A 776 0.17 19.52 -8.30
CA TYR A 776 1.16 18.63 -8.91
C TYR A 776 2.16 18.06 -7.91
N TYR A 777 2.79 16.93 -8.24
CA TYR A 777 3.77 16.28 -7.35
C TYR A 777 4.95 17.19 -7.00
N ALA A 778 5.48 17.97 -7.95
CA ALA A 778 6.54 18.93 -7.66
C ALA A 778 6.09 20.00 -6.67
N GLU A 779 4.89 20.55 -6.86
CA GLU A 779 4.33 21.52 -5.93
C GLU A 779 4.16 20.92 -4.52
N GLN A 780 3.65 19.69 -4.42
CA GLN A 780 3.55 18.93 -3.17
C GLN A 780 4.92 18.66 -2.54
N TYR A 781 5.95 18.37 -3.34
CA TYR A 781 7.31 18.12 -2.85
C TYR A 781 7.91 19.38 -2.24
N SER A 782 7.63 20.55 -2.83
CA SER A 782 8.12 21.84 -2.34
C SER A 782 7.63 22.23 -0.93
N THR A 783 6.55 21.60 -0.43
CA THR A 783 6.03 21.89 0.92
C THR A 783 6.92 21.34 2.03
N TYR A 784 7.84 20.41 1.73
CA TYR A 784 8.77 19.77 2.67
C TYR A 784 10.04 20.61 2.89
N SER A 785 9.85 21.87 3.26
CA SER A 785 10.91 22.78 3.67
C SER A 785 10.70 23.24 5.10
N TYR A 786 11.77 23.35 5.89
CA TYR A 786 11.69 23.92 7.23
C TYR A 786 11.26 25.40 7.23
N LEU A 787 11.37 26.08 6.08
CA LEU A 787 10.82 27.43 5.90
C LEU A 787 9.28 27.45 5.89
N ASN A 788 8.64 26.33 5.56
CA ASN A 788 7.18 26.19 5.43
C ASN A 788 6.55 25.53 6.66
N VAL A 789 7.18 25.61 7.84
CA VAL A 789 6.64 24.99 9.06
C VAL A 789 6.66 25.92 10.26
N LEU A 790 5.73 25.66 11.18
CA LEU A 790 5.74 26.16 12.54
C LEU A 790 5.59 25.00 13.54
N PRO A 791 6.09 25.13 14.78
CA PRO A 791 5.76 24.20 15.85
C PRO A 791 4.26 24.21 16.15
N MET A 792 3.57 23.11 15.88
CA MET A 792 2.14 22.96 16.19
C MET A 792 1.95 21.73 17.06
N TRP A 793 1.07 21.78 18.05
CA TRP A 793 0.74 20.58 18.82
C TRP A 793 0.14 19.53 17.90
N GLN A 794 0.56 18.27 18.01
CA GLN A 794 0.09 17.20 17.13
C GLN A 794 -1.44 17.10 17.11
N SER A 795 -2.09 17.24 18.27
CA SER A 795 -3.55 17.23 18.39
C SER A 795 -4.22 18.42 17.68
N VAL A 796 -3.58 19.59 17.69
CA VAL A 796 -4.05 20.79 16.98
C VAL A 796 -3.88 20.63 15.46
N ASN A 797 -2.67 20.25 15.04
CA ASN A 797 -2.33 20.05 13.63
C ASN A 797 -3.23 18.98 12.97
N ASN A 798 -3.49 17.87 13.65
CA ASN A 798 -4.32 16.78 13.12
C ASN A 798 -5.83 16.95 13.38
N GLY A 799 -6.21 17.91 14.24
CA GLY A 799 -7.58 18.21 14.63
C GLY A 799 -8.19 19.36 13.83
N ASN A 800 -8.48 20.48 14.50
CA ASN A 800 -9.19 21.60 13.89
C ASN A 800 -8.39 22.29 12.80
N TRP A 801 -7.06 22.34 12.91
CA TRP A 801 -6.22 22.93 11.87
C TRP A 801 -6.36 22.23 10.52
N LYS A 802 -6.27 20.88 10.51
CA LYS A 802 -6.53 20.05 9.32
C LYS A 802 -7.95 20.25 8.76
N SER A 803 -8.89 20.53 9.63
CA SER A 803 -10.29 20.76 9.27
C SER A 803 -10.47 22.11 8.57
N VAL A 804 -9.78 23.16 9.06
CA VAL A 804 -9.66 24.46 8.38
C VAL A 804 -9.03 24.29 7.00
N GLU A 805 -7.88 23.61 6.90
CA GLU A 805 -7.23 23.36 5.60
C GLU A 805 -8.17 22.65 4.61
N SER A 806 -8.91 21.64 5.07
CA SER A 806 -9.86 20.90 4.24
C SER A 806 -11.03 21.76 3.77
N MET A 807 -11.52 22.65 4.64
CA MET A 807 -12.62 23.57 4.31
C MET A 807 -12.22 24.63 3.29
N VAL A 808 -11.01 25.19 3.41
CA VAL A 808 -10.50 26.14 2.42
C VAL A 808 -10.31 25.47 1.05
N ARG A 809 -9.78 24.23 1.01
CA ARG A 809 -9.67 23.46 -0.25
C ARG A 809 -11.02 23.17 -0.90
N ARG A 810 -12.02 22.74 -0.12
CA ARG A 810 -13.38 22.52 -0.64
C ARG A 810 -13.98 23.80 -1.19
N THR A 811 -13.82 24.90 -0.45
CA THR A 811 -14.25 26.23 -0.90
C THR A 811 -13.62 26.58 -2.24
N ALA A 812 -12.30 26.45 -2.40
CA ALA A 812 -11.62 26.68 -3.68
C ALA A 812 -12.20 25.82 -4.82
N SER A 813 -12.47 24.54 -4.57
CA SER A 813 -13.04 23.64 -5.58
C SER A 813 -14.44 24.07 -6.08
N VAL A 814 -15.17 24.84 -5.26
CA VAL A 814 -16.52 25.31 -5.57
C VAL A 814 -16.51 26.69 -6.22
N ILE A 815 -15.66 27.63 -5.76
CA ILE A 815 -15.73 29.03 -6.20
C ILE A 815 -14.57 29.49 -7.09
N GLY A 816 -13.50 28.69 -7.20
CA GLY A 816 -12.30 29.03 -7.96
C GLY A 816 -11.07 29.24 -7.09
N ASP A 817 -10.00 29.75 -7.70
CA ASP A 817 -8.70 29.94 -7.04
C ASP A 817 -8.81 30.81 -5.78
N LEU A 818 -8.06 30.43 -4.74
CA LEU A 818 -7.92 31.19 -3.49
C LEU A 818 -6.45 31.52 -3.25
N GLU A 819 -6.17 32.80 -3.00
CA GLU A 819 -4.89 33.25 -2.44
C GLU A 819 -4.92 33.00 -0.93
N VAL A 820 -3.96 32.22 -0.43
CA VAL A 820 -3.97 31.75 0.97
C VAL A 820 -2.70 32.15 1.69
N TYR A 821 -2.86 32.94 2.75
CA TYR A 821 -1.77 33.32 3.68
C TYR A 821 -1.95 32.57 4.99
N THR A 822 -0.90 31.90 5.44
CA THR A 822 -0.93 31.06 6.63
C THR A 822 0.26 31.38 7.52
N GLY A 823 0.08 31.57 8.82
CA GLY A 823 1.18 31.94 9.71
C GLY A 823 0.88 31.78 11.19
N GLY A 824 1.77 32.33 12.01
CA GLY A 824 1.69 32.28 13.48
C GLY A 824 1.73 33.67 14.10
N LEU A 825 1.07 33.83 15.25
CA LEU A 825 0.99 35.08 16.01
C LEU A 825 1.31 34.83 17.49
N GLY A 826 2.16 35.69 18.05
CA GLY A 826 2.60 35.63 19.45
C GLY A 826 3.38 34.36 19.79
N ILE A 827 3.83 34.25 21.04
CA ILE A 827 4.55 33.07 21.55
C ILE A 827 3.68 32.36 22.57
N LEU A 828 3.56 31.04 22.43
CA LEU A 828 2.80 30.20 23.34
C LEU A 828 3.41 30.27 24.74
N GLN A 829 2.56 30.47 25.74
CA GLN A 829 2.95 30.36 27.13
C GLN A 829 2.26 29.18 27.80
N LEU A 830 3.03 28.39 28.53
CA LEU A 830 2.54 27.30 29.39
C LEU A 830 3.08 27.52 30.80
N SER A 831 2.21 27.47 31.81
CA SER A 831 2.57 27.76 33.20
C SER A 831 3.37 29.07 33.38
N GLY A 832 3.01 30.11 32.62
CA GLY A 832 3.68 31.43 32.66
C GLY A 832 5.07 31.49 32.02
N LYS A 833 5.49 30.46 31.27
CA LYS A 833 6.76 30.40 30.54
C LYS A 833 6.52 30.38 29.04
N GLU A 834 7.23 31.23 28.31
CA GLU A 834 7.27 31.18 26.85
C GLU A 834 7.97 29.92 26.36
N ILE A 835 7.45 29.33 25.27
CA ILE A 835 7.95 28.06 24.75
C ILE A 835 8.76 28.30 23.46
N TYR A 836 10.04 27.93 23.53
CA TYR A 836 10.99 27.89 22.42
C TYR A 836 11.55 26.48 22.30
N LEU A 837 11.72 25.96 21.08
CA LEU A 837 12.19 24.59 20.86
C LEU A 837 13.71 24.46 20.66
N SER A 838 14.44 25.58 20.61
CA SER A 838 15.88 25.56 20.44
C SER A 838 16.54 26.82 20.98
N HIS A 839 17.87 26.85 20.90
CA HIS A 839 18.72 28.01 21.17
C HIS A 839 19.80 28.11 20.10
N ASP A 840 20.46 29.27 20.00
CA ASP A 840 21.57 29.47 19.08
C ASP A 840 22.74 28.57 19.47
N ARG A 841 23.31 27.84 18.50
CA ARG A 841 24.43 26.91 18.74
C ARG A 841 25.65 27.59 19.38
N HIS A 842 25.79 28.90 19.22
CA HIS A 842 26.92 29.70 19.72
C HIS A 842 26.56 30.54 20.94
N ASP A 843 25.29 30.64 21.29
CA ASP A 843 24.78 31.42 22.42
C ASP A 843 23.52 30.75 22.98
N SER A 844 23.69 30.01 24.09
CA SER A 844 22.61 29.29 24.73
C SER A 844 21.54 30.20 25.37
N LEU A 845 21.82 31.49 25.56
CA LEU A 845 20.84 32.47 26.05
C LEU A 845 19.93 32.97 24.93
N LYS A 846 20.35 32.85 23.67
CA LYS A 846 19.56 33.25 22.52
C LYS A 846 18.59 32.14 22.11
N LEU A 847 17.33 32.28 22.53
CA LEU A 847 16.26 31.34 22.24
C LEU A 847 15.80 31.41 20.78
N LEU A 848 15.53 30.24 20.17
CA LEU A 848 15.19 30.08 18.76
C LEU A 848 14.02 29.12 18.59
N VAL A 849 13.35 29.20 17.44
CA VAL A 849 12.16 28.40 17.09
C VAL A 849 11.03 28.57 18.12
N PRO A 850 10.46 29.78 18.25
CA PRO A 850 9.30 30.03 19.10
C PRO A 850 8.11 29.19 18.66
N VAL A 851 7.34 28.69 19.64
CA VAL A 851 6.05 28.04 19.39
C VAL A 851 4.99 29.13 19.30
N PRO A 852 4.25 29.27 18.18
CA PRO A 852 3.25 30.32 18.04
C PRO A 852 2.08 30.12 19.02
N LYS A 853 1.56 31.21 19.59
CA LYS A 853 0.35 31.18 20.46
C LYS A 853 -0.91 30.90 19.63
N LEU A 854 -1.05 31.62 18.51
CA LEU A 854 -2.16 31.49 17.58
C LEU A 854 -1.63 31.13 16.20
N LEU A 855 -2.41 30.37 15.45
CA LEU A 855 -2.22 30.09 14.04
C LEU A 855 -3.31 30.84 13.27
N PHE A 856 -3.01 31.37 12.10
CA PHE A 856 -4.02 31.97 11.24
C PHE A 856 -3.93 31.44 9.81
N LYS A 857 -5.08 31.38 9.13
CA LYS A 857 -5.18 31.14 7.69
C LYS A 857 -6.18 32.12 7.08
N LEU A 858 -5.69 33.06 6.29
CA LEU A 858 -6.48 34.00 5.50
C LEU A 858 -6.70 33.38 4.13
N ALA A 859 -7.97 33.20 3.74
CA ALA A 859 -8.36 32.76 2.41
C ALA A 859 -9.04 33.92 1.69
N TYR A 860 -8.51 34.32 0.53
CA TYR A 860 -9.03 35.40 -0.30
C TYR A 860 -9.36 34.89 -1.70
N SER A 861 -10.56 35.19 -2.20
CA SER A 861 -10.96 34.98 -3.59
C SER A 861 -10.81 36.30 -4.35
N PRO A 862 -9.82 36.44 -5.26
CA PRO A 862 -9.69 37.62 -6.10
C PRO A 862 -10.92 37.83 -7.00
N THR A 863 -11.49 36.74 -7.53
CA THR A 863 -12.61 36.76 -8.47
C THR A 863 -13.90 37.27 -7.82
N LEU A 864 -14.18 36.85 -6.59
CA LEU A 864 -15.39 37.26 -5.86
C LEU A 864 -15.18 38.47 -4.95
N HIS A 865 -13.92 38.92 -4.82
CA HIS A 865 -13.51 39.95 -3.87
C HIS A 865 -14.03 39.66 -2.44
N GLN A 866 -13.76 38.43 -1.98
CA GLN A 866 -14.22 37.93 -0.69
C GLN A 866 -13.07 37.33 0.13
N ALA A 867 -13.05 37.56 1.43
CA ALA A 867 -12.03 37.02 2.33
C ALA A 867 -12.61 36.53 3.67
N LEU A 868 -11.95 35.56 4.27
CA LEU A 868 -12.20 35.14 5.65
C LEU A 868 -10.88 34.70 6.29
N VAL A 869 -10.71 35.01 7.57
CA VAL A 869 -9.54 34.61 8.35
C VAL A 869 -9.95 33.59 9.40
N PHE A 870 -9.34 32.41 9.36
CA PHE A 870 -9.45 31.41 10.41
C PHE A 870 -8.33 31.64 11.42
N VAL A 871 -8.66 31.53 12.71
CA VAL A 871 -7.69 31.64 13.80
C VAL A 871 -7.84 30.43 14.70
N THR A 872 -6.74 29.69 14.90
CA THR A 872 -6.71 28.49 15.74
C THR A 872 -5.73 28.71 16.89
N VAL A 873 -6.16 28.45 18.11
CA VAL A 873 -5.30 28.54 19.29
C VAL A 873 -4.41 27.29 19.35
N ASN A 874 -3.08 27.49 19.35
CA ASN A 874 -2.10 26.41 19.39
C ASN A 874 -1.84 25.94 20.83
N ASN A 875 -2.91 25.65 21.57
CA ASN A 875 -2.84 25.15 22.93
C ASN A 875 -4.00 24.17 23.19
N PRO A 876 -3.75 22.86 23.19
CA PRO A 876 -4.79 21.85 23.42
C PRO A 876 -5.12 21.65 24.90
N TYR A 877 -4.48 22.40 25.82
CA TYR A 877 -4.65 22.27 27.27
C TYR A 877 -5.54 23.35 27.88
N LEU A 878 -6.24 24.12 27.04
CA LEU A 878 -7.14 25.17 27.48
C LEU A 878 -8.43 24.59 28.05
N THR A 879 -8.87 25.17 29.15
CA THR A 879 -10.20 24.95 29.72
C THR A 879 -11.25 25.83 29.04
N ASP A 880 -12.53 25.52 29.22
CA ASP A 880 -13.62 26.37 28.74
C ASP A 880 -13.56 27.78 29.33
N SER A 881 -12.99 27.93 30.54
CA SER A 881 -12.79 29.25 31.15
C SER A 881 -11.71 30.05 30.44
N ASP A 882 -10.60 29.41 30.06
CA ASP A 882 -9.51 30.07 29.33
C ASP A 882 -9.98 30.58 27.97
N ILE A 883 -10.86 29.83 27.32
CA ILE A 883 -11.44 30.18 26.02
C ILE A 883 -12.39 31.37 26.10
N ARG A 884 -13.03 31.58 27.25
CA ARG A 884 -13.86 32.77 27.50
C ARG A 884 -13.04 34.04 27.76
N SER A 885 -11.72 33.93 27.94
CA SER A 885 -10.85 35.11 28.04
C SER A 885 -10.75 35.85 26.71
N ASN A 886 -10.75 37.19 26.77
CA ASN A 886 -10.62 38.04 25.59
C ASN A 886 -9.19 37.99 25.00
N ASP A 887 -8.19 37.50 25.74
CA ASP A 887 -6.77 37.49 25.34
C ASP A 887 -6.44 36.50 24.20
N LEU A 888 -7.40 35.65 23.85
CA LEU A 888 -7.31 34.71 22.73
C LEU A 888 -8.04 35.21 21.48
N ARG A 889 -8.72 36.36 21.57
CA ARG A 889 -9.51 36.96 20.49
C ARG A 889 -8.78 38.13 19.85
N ILE A 890 -8.52 38.00 18.55
CA ILE A 890 -7.85 39.05 17.78
C ILE A 890 -8.80 39.87 16.92
N CYS A 891 -10.05 39.47 16.75
CA CYS A 891 -11.09 40.27 16.10
C CYS A 891 -12.17 40.70 17.10
N ARG A 892 -12.82 41.83 16.81
CA ARG A 892 -13.89 42.42 17.65
C ARG A 892 -15.06 41.47 17.83
N GLN A 893 -15.45 40.77 16.77
CA GLN A 893 -16.53 39.81 16.79
C GLN A 893 -16.19 38.58 15.94
N GLU A 894 -16.47 37.40 16.48
CA GLU A 894 -16.33 36.15 15.75
C GLU A 894 -17.39 36.04 14.64
N HIS A 895 -16.94 35.71 13.43
CA HIS A 895 -17.83 35.49 12.30
C HIS A 895 -18.53 34.13 12.40
N GLN A 896 -19.84 34.12 12.12
CA GLN A 896 -20.69 32.93 12.28
C GLN A 896 -20.31 31.74 11.40
N SER A 897 -19.56 31.95 10.31
CA SER A 897 -19.13 30.87 9.40
C SER A 897 -18.37 29.73 10.09
N CYS A 898 -17.83 29.97 11.29
CA CYS A 898 -17.05 29.00 12.05
C CYS A 898 -17.73 28.54 13.34
N ARG A 899 -19.04 28.79 13.51
CA ARG A 899 -19.87 28.25 14.61
C ARG A 899 -20.26 26.79 14.37
N SER A 900 -19.28 25.94 14.10
CA SER A 900 -19.46 24.49 13.98
C SER A 900 -19.00 23.82 15.26
N THR A 901 -19.74 22.80 15.72
CA THR A 901 -19.38 21.99 16.90
C THR A 901 -18.01 21.32 16.78
N GLN A 902 -17.50 21.18 15.55
CA GLN A 902 -16.13 20.73 15.31
C GLN A 902 -15.09 21.69 15.87
N PHE A 903 -15.24 23.00 15.65
CA PHE A 903 -14.26 24.02 16.02
C PHE A 903 -14.27 24.39 17.51
N ASP A 904 -15.29 23.92 18.24
CA ASP A 904 -15.42 24.07 19.69
C ASP A 904 -14.53 23.09 20.48
N LYS A 905 -13.95 22.07 19.82
CA LYS A 905 -13.07 21.09 20.46
C LYS A 905 -11.71 21.68 20.83
N THR A 906 -11.58 22.08 22.08
CA THR A 906 -10.43 22.80 22.64
C THR A 906 -9.13 21.98 22.56
N ASN A 907 -9.21 20.68 22.84
CA ASN A 907 -8.10 19.72 22.79
C ASN A 907 -7.58 19.43 21.36
N GLU A 908 -8.38 19.75 20.34
CA GLU A 908 -8.05 19.68 18.92
C GLU A 908 -7.66 21.07 18.35
N GLY A 909 -7.54 22.08 19.21
CA GLY A 909 -7.19 23.46 18.84
C GLY A 909 -8.42 24.32 18.62
N PHE A 910 -8.79 25.11 19.63
CA PHE A 910 -9.96 25.98 19.53
C PHE A 910 -9.86 26.94 18.35
N THR A 911 -10.89 26.98 17.50
CA THR A 911 -10.86 27.71 16.22
C THR A 911 -12.05 28.64 16.08
N TYR A 912 -11.80 29.86 15.60
CA TYR A 912 -12.83 30.85 15.30
C TYR A 912 -12.47 31.61 14.02
N CYS A 913 -13.39 32.43 13.53
CA CYS A 913 -13.18 33.19 12.30
C CYS A 913 -13.37 34.68 12.50
N CYS A 914 -12.56 35.44 11.77
CA CYS A 914 -12.56 36.89 11.76
C CYS A 914 -12.86 37.39 10.35
N LEU A 915 -13.54 38.54 10.28
CA LEU A 915 -13.51 39.34 9.08
C LEU A 915 -12.10 39.83 8.81
N HIS A 916 -11.74 39.97 7.54
CA HIS A 916 -10.43 40.46 7.13
C HIS A 916 -10.09 41.79 7.81
N GLU A 917 -11.00 42.76 7.77
CA GLU A 917 -10.80 44.11 8.31
C GLU A 917 -10.55 44.10 9.82
N ASP A 918 -11.30 43.29 10.58
CA ASP A 918 -11.08 43.15 12.02
C ASP A 918 -9.75 42.48 12.33
N PHE A 919 -9.36 41.45 11.56
CA PHE A 919 -8.09 40.76 11.76
C PHE A 919 -6.91 41.71 11.51
N VAL A 920 -6.85 42.38 10.36
CA VAL A 920 -5.73 43.26 10.02
C VAL A 920 -5.68 44.53 10.89
N SER A 921 -6.80 44.94 11.49
CA SER A 921 -6.81 46.06 12.44
C SER A 921 -6.25 45.70 13.82
N SER A 922 -5.99 44.42 14.09
CA SER A 922 -5.42 43.99 15.36
C SER A 922 -3.92 44.27 15.45
N ASP A 923 -3.44 44.66 16.63
CA ASP A 923 -2.01 44.93 16.86
C ASP A 923 -1.13 43.72 16.52
N ALA A 924 -1.62 42.51 16.81
CA ALA A 924 -0.91 41.27 16.50
C ALA A 924 -0.75 41.07 14.98
N ALA A 925 -1.79 41.32 14.19
CA ALA A 925 -1.73 41.13 12.74
C ALA A 925 -0.95 42.26 12.02
N ASN A 926 -0.97 43.49 12.56
CA ASN A 926 -0.21 44.60 12.01
C ASN A 926 1.30 44.30 11.91
N LEU A 927 1.84 43.49 12.83
CA LEU A 927 3.25 43.07 12.83
C LEU A 927 3.61 42.08 11.71
N LEU A 928 2.62 41.42 11.09
CA LEU A 928 2.85 40.46 10.01
C LEU A 928 3.21 41.13 8.67
N THR A 929 2.82 42.41 8.50
CA THR A 929 3.04 43.19 7.27
C THR A 929 2.67 42.39 6.01
N LEU A 930 1.48 41.78 6.02
CA LEU A 930 0.98 40.97 4.92
C LEU A 930 0.95 41.80 3.62
N PRO A 931 1.39 41.26 2.47
CA PRO A 931 1.45 41.99 1.21
C PRO A 931 0.07 42.21 0.55
N LEU A 932 -1.03 41.89 1.24
CA LEU A 932 -2.40 42.13 0.78
C LEU A 932 -2.95 43.42 1.37
N THR A 933 -3.23 44.39 0.50
CA THR A 933 -4.06 45.56 0.83
C THR A 933 -5.46 45.35 0.26
N LEU A 934 -6.33 44.74 1.07
CA LEU A 934 -7.73 44.53 0.74
C LEU A 934 -8.59 45.62 1.40
N ARG A 935 -9.47 46.28 0.62
CA ARG A 935 -10.43 47.28 1.11
C ARG A 935 -11.84 46.88 0.71
N ASN A 936 -12.83 47.04 1.59
CA ASN A 936 -14.24 46.77 1.32
C ASN A 936 -14.49 45.32 0.84
N VAL A 937 -13.78 44.36 1.43
CA VAL A 937 -13.88 42.94 1.04
C VAL A 937 -15.00 42.25 1.79
N ALA A 938 -15.89 41.58 1.06
CA ALA A 938 -16.99 40.86 1.66
C ALA A 938 -16.53 39.56 2.36
N PRO A 939 -17.28 39.03 3.34
CA PRO A 939 -16.94 37.77 3.99
C PRO A 939 -17.02 36.60 3.00
N LEU A 940 -15.99 35.74 2.98
CA LEU A 940 -15.97 34.53 2.14
C LEU A 940 -17.01 33.52 2.64
N ARG A 941 -17.83 33.00 1.71
CA ARG A 941 -18.75 31.89 1.98
C ARG A 941 -18.01 30.56 1.90
N LEU A 942 -18.18 29.71 2.91
CA LEU A 942 -17.51 28.42 3.04
C LEU A 942 -18.38 27.29 2.49
N TYR A 943 -17.74 26.21 2.01
CA TYR A 943 -18.40 25.04 1.41
C TYR A 943 -17.88 23.69 1.95
#